data_AF-A0A534XMF9-F1
#
_entry.id   AF-A0A534XMF9-F1
#
_cell.length_a   1.000
_cell.length_b   1.000
_cell.length_c   1.000
_cell.angle_alpha   90.00
_cell.angle_beta   90.00
_cell.angle_gamma   90.00
#
_symmetry.space_group_name_H-M   'P 1'
#
loop_
_entity.id
_entity.type
_entity.pdbx_description
1 polymer ?
#
loop_
_entity_poly.entity_id
_entity_poly.type
_entity_poly.pdbx_seq_one_letter_code
_entity_poly.pdbx_strand_id
1 'polypeptide(L)'
;MRPGLPRPKAPLAALLLAIAGAAAAGRTTIDLRQAIALALERNTDVRSSETDVNAAHGTLVQAGTLQNPAVSVGASGIQVSPLAGPVPNAFGVSWTVPIGGKRAAGIAAADAGLSAAKATRTAVQQQVRLSAATAFVNVLLAEALLSFARSDRETFGKTLELNELRYRDGKIAYGDVLKLRIQALTQDDAVRQAEQNLVAARADLVQLVGEDALLPAFQVQGSLEPPPQRPDQTPEALLGRALQKRPDYLAAAEQIESAKSALVQARRQPIPDLGVGFNYNHASGFPDSYDLALSVTVPLFDRNRGNIEQAGAAVEKARIAQEALRNQLRDSAAKAVAEWRSSSAQVTAYSHGVRESAKESLDIRRRAYELGAGSPAASPPTLFRVPGEQAAQLQFVTVQTEPVRRPLLVPAQVSFDALRTSDVVPLVDGKVGRLLVHEGDRVRAGQPLLTIASPGSADAQASLDRDQAALANATTILARDRDLYQHKAISLEELQQAELAVASAKASVESDRTRVRVTGTGRGNALLRSPIAGVVVARHISEGESVQAGSTATFTISDPSAIWVMAQLYQDDLRRVAIGDPVEIRTPVLEAPLAAQVTYVGASLDSDTLTIPVRIAAQNPGGVLKSGMYVDAVISPLRTEQAMLVPATAVLRDADNLPFVYVQAGQNEYARRRIDLGEQVNGASIVRGGLAAGEKVVGDGALFLQFADNLER
;
A
#
# COMPACT_ATOMS: atom_id res chain seq x y z
N MET A 1 -30.23 49.11 -70.16
CA MET A 1 -31.04 48.25 -69.25
C MET A 1 -30.22 47.05 -68.83
N ARG A 2 -29.70 47.03 -67.59
CA ARG A 2 -29.56 45.84 -66.76
C ARG A 2 -29.33 46.30 -65.31
N PRO A 3 -30.06 45.78 -64.32
CA PRO A 3 -30.21 46.42 -63.01
C PRO A 3 -29.42 45.72 -61.90
N GLY A 4 -29.11 46.50 -60.86
CA GLY A 4 -29.24 46.10 -59.45
C GLY A 4 -28.37 44.96 -58.92
N LEU A 5 -27.30 45.33 -58.22
CA LEU A 5 -26.68 44.51 -57.16
C LEU A 5 -27.68 44.31 -56.00
N PRO A 6 -27.95 43.07 -55.55
CA PRO A 6 -28.58 42.85 -54.26
C PRO A 6 -27.51 42.70 -53.17
N ARG A 7 -27.63 43.49 -52.11
CA ARG A 7 -26.98 43.20 -50.81
C ARG A 7 -27.68 41.99 -50.17
N PRO A 8 -26.98 40.98 -49.66
CA PRO A 8 -27.55 40.13 -48.63
C PRO A 8 -27.27 40.74 -47.25
N LYS A 9 -28.39 40.98 -46.54
CA LYS A 9 -28.45 41.24 -45.11
C LYS A 9 -27.94 40.01 -44.35
N ALA A 10 -27.41 40.25 -43.16
CA ALA A 10 -26.91 39.27 -42.20
C ALA A 10 -27.80 38.02 -42.05
N PRO A 11 -27.18 36.87 -41.72
CA PRO A 11 -27.63 36.17 -40.52
C PRO A 11 -26.44 35.80 -39.63
N LEU A 12 -25.85 36.79 -38.96
CA LEU A 12 -24.96 36.53 -37.81
C LEU A 12 -25.73 35.90 -36.63
N ALA A 13 -27.07 36.00 -36.63
CA ALA A 13 -27.93 35.35 -35.65
C ALA A 13 -28.12 33.84 -35.86
N ALA A 14 -28.00 33.34 -37.10
CA ALA A 14 -28.12 31.89 -37.38
C ALA A 14 -26.81 31.13 -37.06
N LEU A 15 -25.66 31.81 -37.17
CA LEU A 15 -24.37 31.22 -36.81
C LEU A 15 -24.16 31.19 -35.27
N LEU A 16 -24.77 32.12 -34.54
CA LEU A 16 -24.77 32.09 -33.06
C LEU A 16 -25.77 31.08 -32.46
N LEU A 17 -26.83 30.69 -33.18
CA LEU A 17 -27.68 29.56 -32.79
C LEU A 17 -27.11 28.18 -33.16
N ALA A 18 -26.25 28.09 -34.18
CA ALA A 18 -25.58 26.84 -34.54
C ALA A 18 -24.43 26.48 -33.58
N ILE A 19 -23.83 27.46 -32.90
CA ILE A 19 -22.79 27.22 -31.88
C ILE A 19 -23.42 26.93 -30.50
N ALA A 20 -24.66 27.35 -30.26
CA ALA A 20 -25.40 26.97 -29.05
C ALA A 20 -26.02 25.55 -29.12
N GLY A 21 -26.27 25.04 -30.33
CA GLY A 21 -26.81 23.68 -30.55
C GLY A 21 -25.80 22.54 -30.49
N ALA A 22 -24.49 22.82 -30.56
CA ALA A 22 -23.44 21.79 -30.56
C ALA A 22 -22.88 21.45 -29.16
N ALA A 23 -23.20 22.23 -28.13
CA ALA A 23 -22.79 21.95 -26.74
C ALA A 23 -23.71 20.94 -26.01
N ALA A 24 -24.77 20.47 -26.68
CA ALA A 24 -25.72 19.49 -26.16
C ALA A 24 -25.63 18.12 -26.89
N ALA A 25 -24.52 17.83 -27.58
CA ALA A 25 -24.21 16.47 -28.02
C ALA A 25 -24.11 15.58 -26.77
N GLY A 26 -25.07 14.64 -26.66
CA GLY A 26 -25.36 13.92 -25.44
C GLY A 26 -24.14 13.27 -24.79
N ARG A 27 -23.91 13.57 -23.51
CA ARG A 27 -22.99 12.80 -22.67
C ARG A 27 -23.45 11.35 -22.71
N THR A 28 -22.58 10.44 -23.12
CA THR A 28 -22.89 9.02 -23.15
C THR A 28 -23.08 8.56 -21.70
N THR A 29 -24.31 8.23 -21.32
CA THR A 29 -24.61 7.71 -19.98
C THR A 29 -24.47 6.20 -19.98
N ILE A 30 -23.75 5.65 -19.01
CA ILE A 30 -23.58 4.21 -18.83
C ILE A 30 -24.18 3.75 -17.51
N ASP A 31 -24.98 2.67 -17.56
CA ASP A 31 -25.49 2.00 -16.36
C ASP A 31 -24.60 0.81 -15.95
N LEU A 32 -24.85 0.25 -14.76
CA LEU A 32 -24.03 -0.84 -14.20
C LEU A 32 -24.04 -2.08 -15.09
N ARG A 33 -25.18 -2.40 -15.72
CA ARG A 33 -25.31 -3.60 -16.55
C ARG A 33 -24.53 -3.44 -17.84
N GLN A 34 -24.60 -2.26 -18.45
CA GLN A 34 -23.84 -1.89 -19.63
C GLN A 34 -22.34 -1.89 -19.36
N ALA A 35 -21.89 -1.32 -18.23
CA ALA A 35 -20.48 -1.34 -17.83
C ALA A 35 -19.95 -2.76 -17.67
N ILE A 36 -20.69 -3.63 -16.99
CA ILE A 36 -20.32 -5.05 -16.84
C ILE A 36 -20.31 -5.77 -18.20
N ALA A 37 -21.31 -5.54 -19.05
CA ALA A 37 -21.40 -6.18 -20.36
C ALA A 37 -20.22 -5.81 -21.25
N LEU A 38 -19.88 -4.52 -21.34
CA LEU A 38 -18.74 -4.05 -22.10
C LEU A 38 -17.41 -4.54 -21.52
N ALA A 39 -17.26 -4.56 -20.19
CA ALA A 39 -16.07 -5.13 -19.55
C ALA A 39 -15.91 -6.62 -19.91
N LEU A 40 -16.97 -7.42 -19.86
CA LEU A 40 -16.89 -8.83 -20.25
C LEU A 40 -16.57 -9.06 -21.73
N GLU A 41 -16.98 -8.13 -22.60
CA GLU A 41 -16.73 -8.22 -24.03
C GLU A 41 -15.31 -7.78 -24.41
N ARG A 42 -14.82 -6.68 -23.79
CA ARG A 42 -13.62 -5.98 -24.25
C ARG A 42 -12.39 -6.17 -23.38
N ASN A 43 -12.56 -6.54 -22.11
CA ASN A 43 -11.45 -6.69 -21.17
C ASN A 43 -10.41 -7.70 -21.68
N THR A 44 -9.14 -7.34 -21.58
CA THR A 44 -8.01 -8.13 -22.10
C THR A 44 -7.88 -9.47 -21.42
N ASP A 45 -8.19 -9.57 -20.13
CA ASP A 45 -8.03 -10.81 -19.37
C ASP A 45 -9.09 -11.84 -19.77
N VAL A 46 -10.33 -11.40 -20.00
CA VAL A 46 -11.39 -12.28 -20.53
C VAL A 46 -11.01 -12.80 -21.92
N ARG A 47 -10.53 -11.90 -22.79
CA ARG A 47 -10.08 -12.28 -24.15
C ARG A 47 -8.87 -13.22 -24.13
N SER A 48 -7.90 -12.99 -23.24
CA SER A 48 -6.77 -13.89 -23.02
C SER A 48 -7.25 -15.28 -22.58
N SER A 49 -8.18 -15.35 -21.64
CA SER A 49 -8.72 -16.63 -21.18
C SER A 49 -9.50 -17.39 -22.26
N GLU A 50 -10.12 -16.68 -23.23
CA GLU A 50 -10.71 -17.31 -24.41
C GLU A 50 -9.64 -17.93 -25.32
N THR A 51 -8.51 -17.23 -25.51
CA THR A 51 -7.40 -17.78 -26.30
C THR A 51 -6.79 -19.02 -25.65
N ASP A 52 -6.77 -19.09 -24.32
CA ASP A 52 -6.33 -20.29 -23.59
C ASP A 52 -7.28 -21.47 -23.81
N VAL A 53 -8.60 -21.22 -23.86
CA VAL A 53 -9.60 -22.25 -24.21
C VAL A 53 -9.38 -22.75 -25.64
N ASN A 54 -9.11 -21.85 -26.59
CA ASN A 54 -8.82 -22.21 -27.98
C ASN A 54 -7.52 -23.04 -28.09
N ALA A 55 -6.48 -22.69 -27.34
CA ALA A 55 -5.23 -23.45 -27.28
C ALA A 55 -5.43 -24.86 -26.67
N ALA A 56 -6.23 -24.96 -25.61
CA ALA A 56 -6.59 -26.23 -25.00
C ALA A 56 -7.43 -27.10 -25.97
N HIS A 57 -8.34 -26.49 -26.73
CA HIS A 57 -9.08 -27.18 -27.79
C HIS A 57 -8.16 -27.68 -28.90
N GLY A 58 -7.18 -26.89 -29.33
CA GLY A 58 -6.15 -27.33 -30.28
C GLY A 58 -5.36 -28.53 -29.77
N THR A 59 -5.03 -28.55 -28.47
CA THR A 59 -4.37 -29.68 -27.82
C THR A 59 -5.23 -30.94 -27.83
N LEU A 60 -6.55 -30.81 -27.61
CA LEU A 60 -7.51 -31.92 -27.72
C LEU A 60 -7.60 -32.47 -29.14
N VAL A 61 -7.69 -31.59 -30.14
CA VAL A 61 -7.69 -32.00 -31.56
C VAL A 61 -6.42 -32.78 -31.88
N GLN A 62 -5.25 -32.24 -31.50
CA GLN A 62 -3.95 -32.88 -31.74
C GLN A 62 -3.79 -34.23 -31.03
N ALA A 63 -4.31 -34.37 -29.80
CA ALA A 63 -4.33 -35.64 -29.08
C ALA A 63 -5.23 -36.69 -29.76
N GLY A 64 -6.28 -36.23 -30.45
CA GLY A 64 -7.18 -37.05 -31.24
C GLY A 64 -6.62 -37.46 -32.61
N THR A 65 -5.67 -36.71 -33.19
CA THR A 65 -5.12 -36.99 -34.51
C THR A 65 -4.23 -38.24 -34.51
N LEU A 66 -4.33 -39.05 -35.57
CA LEU A 66 -3.42 -40.18 -35.81
C LEU A 66 -2.09 -39.65 -36.35
N GLN A 67 -0.97 -40.15 -35.84
CA GLN A 67 0.33 -39.83 -36.42
C GLN A 67 0.41 -40.35 -37.86
N ASN A 68 0.90 -39.51 -38.76
CA ASN A 68 1.10 -39.89 -40.15
C ASN A 68 2.23 -40.92 -40.28
N PRO A 69 2.17 -41.80 -41.30
CA PRO A 69 3.32 -42.60 -41.68
C PRO A 69 4.46 -41.68 -42.16
N ALA A 70 5.69 -42.01 -41.81
CA ALA A 70 6.90 -41.37 -42.30
C ALA A 70 7.36 -42.06 -43.60
N VAL A 71 7.47 -41.27 -44.66
CA VAL A 71 8.05 -41.70 -45.94
C VAL A 71 9.52 -41.29 -45.95
N SER A 72 10.39 -42.23 -46.28
CA SER A 72 11.83 -42.06 -46.35
C SER A 72 12.34 -42.48 -47.71
N VAL A 73 13.24 -41.68 -48.28
CA VAL A 73 13.97 -42.01 -49.50
C VAL A 73 15.44 -41.90 -49.15
N GLY A 74 16.17 -43.00 -49.27
CA GLY A 74 17.58 -43.09 -48.93
C GLY A 74 18.41 -43.52 -50.13
N ALA A 75 19.47 -42.78 -50.43
CA ALA A 75 20.56 -43.24 -51.27
C ALA A 75 21.78 -43.37 -50.38
N SER A 76 22.28 -44.59 -50.19
CA SER A 76 23.52 -44.80 -49.43
C SER A 76 24.72 -44.57 -50.37
N GLY A 77 25.83 -43.99 -49.89
CA GLY A 77 26.96 -43.62 -50.75
C GLY A 77 28.36 -43.81 -50.15
N ILE A 78 28.47 -44.34 -48.93
CA ILE A 78 29.75 -44.54 -48.25
C ILE A 78 30.08 -46.04 -48.25
N GLN A 79 31.11 -46.44 -49.03
CA GLN A 79 31.67 -47.79 -49.01
C GLN A 79 32.96 -47.80 -48.18
N VAL A 80 32.99 -48.62 -47.11
CA VAL A 80 34.15 -48.73 -46.19
C VAL A 80 34.95 -50.03 -46.41
N SER A 81 34.70 -50.77 -47.50
CA SER A 81 35.44 -52.01 -47.81
C SER A 81 35.50 -52.30 -49.32
N PRO A 82 36.65 -52.79 -49.84
CA PRO A 82 36.82 -53.17 -51.26
C PRO A 82 36.07 -54.45 -51.66
N LEU A 83 35.46 -55.18 -50.71
CA LEU A 83 34.58 -56.35 -50.94
C LEU A 83 33.08 -55.98 -50.86
N ALA A 84 32.74 -54.70 -50.69
CA ALA A 84 31.35 -54.29 -50.50
C ALA A 84 30.54 -54.34 -51.81
N GLY A 85 29.35 -54.94 -51.73
CA GLY A 85 28.38 -54.96 -52.82
C GLY A 85 27.88 -53.56 -53.22
N PRO A 86 27.08 -53.49 -54.30
CA PRO A 86 26.47 -52.26 -54.82
C PRO A 86 25.55 -51.63 -53.77
N VAL A 87 25.57 -50.31 -53.75
CA VAL A 87 24.90 -49.56 -52.69
C VAL A 87 23.41 -49.41 -53.01
N PRO A 88 22.50 -49.85 -52.11
CA PRO A 88 21.07 -49.81 -52.40
C PRO A 88 20.49 -48.40 -52.27
N ASN A 89 19.60 -48.08 -53.20
CA ASN A 89 18.59 -47.04 -53.02
C ASN A 89 17.38 -47.66 -52.33
N ALA A 90 16.83 -46.97 -51.33
CA ALA A 90 15.71 -47.45 -50.55
C ALA A 90 14.57 -46.43 -50.56
N PHE A 91 13.35 -46.93 -50.75
CA PHE A 91 12.11 -46.22 -50.45
C PHE A 91 11.42 -46.94 -49.30
N GLY A 92 11.18 -46.23 -48.20
CA GLY A 92 10.60 -46.80 -46.99
C GLY A 92 9.39 -46.03 -46.51
N VAL A 93 8.34 -46.72 -46.11
CA VAL A 93 7.21 -46.16 -45.36
C VAL A 93 7.21 -46.80 -43.98
N SER A 94 7.29 -46.00 -42.93
CA SER A 94 7.26 -46.48 -41.54
C SER A 94 6.15 -45.78 -40.76
N TRP A 95 5.42 -46.52 -39.94
CA TRP A 95 4.33 -45.99 -39.15
C TRP A 95 4.40 -46.53 -37.73
N THR A 96 4.42 -45.62 -36.75
CA THR A 96 4.37 -45.99 -35.33
C THR A 96 2.96 -45.81 -34.81
N VAL A 97 2.34 -46.90 -34.39
CA VAL A 97 0.99 -46.94 -33.85
C VAL A 97 1.07 -47.11 -32.33
N PRO A 98 0.64 -46.11 -31.55
CA PRO A 98 0.65 -46.21 -30.09
C PRO A 98 -0.40 -47.21 -29.61
N ILE A 99 0.03 -48.22 -28.85
CA ILE A 99 -0.85 -49.26 -28.28
C ILE A 99 -1.01 -49.04 -26.76
N GLY A 100 -1.80 -49.92 -26.10
CA GLY A 100 -1.92 -49.87 -24.64
C GLY A 100 -2.76 -48.73 -24.07
N GLY A 101 -3.62 -48.11 -24.90
CA GLY A 101 -4.51 -47.03 -24.47
C GLY A 101 -3.83 -45.67 -24.30
N LYS A 102 -2.57 -45.50 -24.76
CA LYS A 102 -1.86 -44.22 -24.71
C LYS A 102 -2.64 -43.07 -25.36
N ARG A 103 -3.19 -43.30 -26.56
CA ARG A 103 -4.00 -42.30 -27.28
C ARG A 103 -5.26 -41.92 -26.50
N ALA A 104 -5.99 -42.91 -25.97
CA ALA A 104 -7.19 -42.64 -25.16
C ALA A 104 -6.84 -41.84 -23.89
N ALA A 105 -5.72 -42.14 -23.24
CA ALA A 105 -5.25 -41.38 -22.08
C ALA A 105 -4.81 -39.95 -22.45
N GLY A 106 -4.18 -39.76 -23.61
CA GLY A 106 -3.83 -38.43 -24.13
C GLY A 106 -5.07 -37.59 -24.48
N ILE A 107 -6.09 -38.19 -25.10
CA ILE A 107 -7.37 -37.52 -25.37
C ILE A 107 -8.05 -37.12 -24.05
N ALA A 108 -8.12 -38.03 -23.08
CA ALA A 108 -8.72 -37.74 -21.77
C ALA A 108 -7.98 -36.62 -21.01
N ALA A 109 -6.65 -36.59 -21.07
CA ALA A 109 -5.85 -35.53 -20.47
C ALA A 109 -6.08 -34.16 -21.15
N ALA A 110 -6.15 -34.15 -22.49
CA ALA A 110 -6.42 -32.93 -23.25
C ALA A 110 -7.87 -32.42 -23.04
N ASP A 111 -8.85 -33.33 -22.93
CA ASP A 111 -10.25 -32.98 -22.66
C ASP A 111 -10.42 -32.40 -21.24
N ALA A 112 -9.80 -33.03 -20.24
CA ALA A 112 -9.77 -32.49 -18.88
C ALA A 112 -9.05 -31.12 -18.81
N GLY A 113 -7.98 -30.94 -19.60
CA GLY A 113 -7.33 -29.63 -19.77
C GLY A 113 -8.24 -28.57 -20.38
N LEU A 114 -9.05 -28.93 -21.39
CA LEU A 114 -10.05 -28.04 -21.97
C LEU A 114 -11.15 -27.67 -20.98
N SER A 115 -11.65 -28.62 -20.19
CA SER A 115 -12.64 -28.38 -19.13
C SER A 115 -12.09 -27.43 -18.06
N ALA A 116 -10.84 -27.61 -17.63
CA ALA A 116 -10.16 -26.70 -16.70
C ALA A 116 -9.97 -25.29 -17.28
N ALA A 117 -9.60 -25.17 -18.57
CA ALA A 117 -9.49 -23.87 -19.24
C ALA A 117 -10.85 -23.13 -19.29
N LYS A 118 -11.94 -23.85 -19.62
CA LYS A 118 -13.30 -23.27 -19.65
C LYS A 118 -13.77 -22.82 -18.26
N ALA A 119 -13.48 -23.59 -17.22
CA ALA A 119 -13.80 -23.21 -15.84
C ALA A 119 -13.00 -21.99 -15.39
N THR A 120 -11.70 -21.94 -15.73
CA THR A 120 -10.82 -20.80 -15.45
C THR A 120 -11.31 -19.53 -16.13
N ARG A 121 -11.72 -19.59 -17.41
CA ARG A 121 -12.36 -18.46 -18.10
C ARG A 121 -13.59 -17.96 -17.34
N THR A 122 -14.43 -18.87 -16.84
CA THR A 122 -15.64 -18.49 -16.08
C THR A 122 -15.26 -17.79 -14.76
N ALA A 123 -14.16 -18.19 -14.12
CA ALA A 123 -13.60 -17.52 -12.95
C ALA A 123 -13.08 -16.10 -13.27
N VAL A 124 -12.35 -15.94 -14.38
CA VAL A 124 -11.89 -14.62 -14.86
C VAL A 124 -13.09 -13.70 -15.14
N GLN A 125 -14.13 -14.20 -15.81
CA GLN A 125 -15.35 -13.42 -16.06
C GLN A 125 -16.03 -12.97 -14.76
N GLN A 126 -16.07 -13.80 -13.72
CA GLN A 126 -16.62 -13.42 -12.43
C GLN A 126 -15.80 -12.30 -11.77
N GLN A 127 -14.47 -12.39 -11.83
CA GLN A 127 -13.57 -11.39 -11.25
C GLN A 127 -13.70 -10.04 -11.98
N VAL A 128 -13.78 -10.07 -13.32
CA VAL A 128 -13.98 -8.86 -14.13
C VAL A 128 -15.35 -8.23 -13.86
N ARG A 129 -16.42 -9.03 -13.68
CA ARG A 129 -17.74 -8.53 -13.25
C ARG A 129 -17.67 -7.77 -11.94
N LEU A 130 -16.99 -8.33 -10.93
CA LEU A 130 -16.83 -7.70 -9.62
C LEU A 130 -16.02 -6.40 -9.73
N SER A 131 -14.90 -6.45 -10.45
CA SER A 131 -14.01 -5.30 -10.63
C SER A 131 -14.71 -4.15 -11.37
N ALA A 132 -15.46 -4.46 -12.44
CA ALA A 132 -16.24 -3.47 -13.19
C ALA A 132 -17.36 -2.86 -12.32
N ALA A 133 -18.04 -3.68 -11.51
CA ALA A 133 -19.06 -3.18 -10.59
C ALA A 133 -18.48 -2.24 -9.53
N THR A 134 -17.34 -2.58 -8.94
CA THR A 134 -16.65 -1.73 -7.96
C THR A 134 -16.17 -0.43 -8.59
N ALA A 135 -15.50 -0.49 -9.74
CA ALA A 135 -15.04 0.71 -10.45
C ALA A 135 -16.21 1.64 -10.83
N PHE A 136 -17.33 1.07 -11.27
CA PHE A 136 -18.56 1.82 -11.56
C PHE A 136 -19.10 2.55 -10.33
N VAL A 137 -19.16 1.88 -9.16
CA VAL A 137 -19.59 2.51 -7.90
C VAL A 137 -18.62 3.60 -7.46
N ASN A 138 -17.31 3.43 -7.67
CA ASN A 138 -16.31 4.45 -7.37
C ASN A 138 -16.48 5.71 -8.23
N VAL A 139 -16.83 5.55 -9.51
CA VAL A 139 -17.16 6.71 -10.37
C VAL A 139 -18.41 7.42 -9.86
N LEU A 140 -19.47 6.68 -9.52
CA LEU A 140 -20.69 7.28 -8.94
C LEU A 140 -20.38 8.05 -7.65
N LEU A 141 -19.55 7.49 -6.78
CA LEU A 141 -19.13 8.14 -5.54
C LEU A 141 -18.32 9.42 -5.83
N ALA A 142 -17.37 9.36 -6.75
CA ALA A 142 -16.56 10.52 -7.13
C ALA A 142 -17.40 11.64 -7.76
N GLU A 143 -18.39 11.31 -8.61
CA GLU A 143 -19.34 12.28 -9.16
C GLU A 143 -20.19 12.94 -8.06
N ALA A 144 -20.65 12.15 -7.08
CA ALA A 144 -21.42 12.66 -5.94
C ALA A 144 -20.57 13.58 -5.02
N LEU A 145 -19.32 13.19 -4.74
CA LEU A 145 -18.39 13.99 -3.93
C LEU A 145 -18.01 15.30 -4.63
N LEU A 146 -17.80 15.28 -5.95
CA LEU A 146 -17.55 16.50 -6.72
C LEU A 146 -18.76 17.43 -6.71
N SER A 147 -19.97 16.88 -6.88
CA SER A 147 -21.21 17.65 -6.77
C SER A 147 -21.35 18.30 -5.39
N PHE A 148 -21.08 17.53 -4.33
CA PHE A 148 -21.09 18.02 -2.95
C PHE A 148 -20.06 19.14 -2.71
N ALA A 149 -18.79 18.93 -3.08
CA ALA A 149 -17.73 19.92 -2.91
C ALA A 149 -18.03 21.24 -3.67
N ARG A 150 -18.59 21.15 -4.87
CA ARG A 150 -19.01 22.33 -5.65
C ARG A 150 -20.15 23.08 -4.97
N SER A 151 -21.14 22.37 -4.45
CA SER A 151 -22.27 22.96 -3.72
C SER A 151 -21.82 23.64 -2.41
N ASP A 152 -20.91 23.00 -1.67
CA ASP A 152 -20.37 23.55 -0.42
C ASP A 152 -19.52 24.80 -0.70
N ARG A 153 -18.65 24.76 -1.71
CA ARG A 153 -17.90 25.93 -2.20
C ARG A 153 -18.82 27.09 -2.58
N GLU A 154 -19.90 26.83 -3.32
CA GLU A 154 -20.85 27.87 -3.72
C GLU A 154 -21.55 28.48 -2.50
N THR A 155 -21.99 27.64 -1.56
CA THR A 155 -22.66 28.08 -0.33
C THR A 155 -21.73 28.88 0.57
N PHE A 156 -20.47 28.46 0.69
CA PHE A 156 -19.45 29.16 1.45
C PHE A 156 -19.09 30.50 0.79
N GLY A 157 -19.03 30.55 -0.54
CA GLY A 157 -18.82 31.78 -1.31
C GLY A 157 -19.85 32.86 -1.00
N LYS A 158 -21.14 32.50 -0.93
CA LYS A 158 -22.23 33.42 -0.53
C LYS A 158 -22.04 33.95 0.90
N THR A 159 -21.56 33.09 1.80
CA THR A 159 -21.27 33.47 3.20
C THR A 159 -20.10 34.45 3.28
N LEU A 160 -19.05 34.22 2.51
CA LEU A 160 -17.91 35.12 2.42
C LEU A 160 -18.32 36.48 1.85
N GLU A 161 -19.07 36.50 0.74
CA GLU A 161 -19.57 37.73 0.11
C GLU A 161 -20.40 38.58 1.09
N LEU A 162 -21.30 37.96 1.85
CA LEU A 162 -22.09 38.64 2.88
C LEU A 162 -21.20 39.29 3.95
N ASN A 163 -20.18 38.59 4.42
CA ASN A 163 -19.26 39.10 5.44
C ASN A 163 -18.34 40.20 4.88
N GLU A 164 -17.91 40.11 3.62
CA GLU A 164 -17.17 41.19 2.96
C GLU A 164 -17.99 42.49 2.87
N LEU A 165 -19.29 42.40 2.59
CA LEU A 165 -20.21 43.54 2.64
C LEU A 165 -20.33 44.10 4.07
N ARG A 166 -20.49 43.23 5.08
CA ARG A 166 -20.53 43.66 6.49
C ARG A 166 -19.24 44.34 6.95
N TYR A 167 -18.08 43.94 6.41
CA TYR A 167 -16.80 44.61 6.66
C TYR A 167 -16.75 46.00 6.02
N ARG A 168 -17.22 46.13 4.76
CA ARG A 168 -17.34 47.44 4.10
C ARG A 168 -18.26 48.40 4.87
N ASP A 169 -19.28 47.87 5.53
CA ASP A 169 -20.17 48.60 6.44
C ASP A 169 -19.58 48.88 7.83
N GLY A 170 -18.35 48.43 8.13
CA GLY A 170 -17.72 48.58 9.44
C GLY A 170 -18.31 47.70 10.55
N LYS A 171 -19.12 46.69 10.22
CA LYS A 171 -19.86 45.85 11.17
C LYS A 171 -19.10 44.59 11.64
N ILE A 172 -17.98 44.25 11.02
CA ILE A 172 -17.09 43.15 11.41
C ILE A 172 -15.62 43.54 11.19
N ALA A 173 -14.69 42.83 11.83
CA ALA A 173 -13.25 43.11 11.68
C ALA A 173 -12.67 42.49 10.39
N TYR A 174 -11.66 43.13 9.80
CA TYR A 174 -10.96 42.60 8.63
C TYR A 174 -10.33 41.23 8.89
N GLY A 175 -9.84 40.99 10.12
CA GLY A 175 -9.26 39.71 10.52
C GLY A 175 -10.23 38.54 10.40
N ASP A 176 -11.54 38.77 10.62
CA ASP A 176 -12.55 37.72 10.50
C ASP A 176 -12.85 37.41 9.03
N VAL A 177 -12.86 38.43 8.16
CA VAL A 177 -12.94 38.24 6.70
C VAL A 177 -11.71 37.50 6.18
N LEU A 178 -10.51 37.82 6.67
CA LEU A 178 -9.27 37.16 6.25
C LEU A 178 -9.29 35.66 6.58
N LYS A 179 -9.78 35.29 7.77
CA LYS A 179 -9.98 33.88 8.14
C LYS A 179 -10.95 33.18 7.17
N LEU A 180 -12.08 33.81 6.84
CA LEU A 180 -13.04 33.26 5.89
C LEU A 180 -12.45 33.13 4.48
N ARG A 181 -11.60 34.06 4.03
CA ARG A 181 -10.90 33.95 2.74
C ARG A 181 -9.92 32.77 2.71
N ILE A 182 -9.16 32.57 3.79
CA ILE A 182 -8.25 31.41 3.90
C ILE A 182 -9.08 30.11 3.86
N GLN A 183 -10.21 30.06 4.56
CA GLN A 183 -11.10 28.91 4.53
C GLN A 183 -11.79 28.71 3.17
N ALA A 184 -11.99 29.76 2.37
CA ALA A 184 -12.48 29.60 0.99
C ALA A 184 -11.45 28.88 0.11
N LEU A 185 -10.14 29.11 0.32
CA LEU A 185 -9.09 28.37 -0.39
C LEU A 185 -9.13 26.88 -0.08
N THR A 186 -9.47 26.48 1.14
CA THR A 186 -9.63 25.05 1.47
C THR A 186 -10.83 24.43 0.77
N GLN A 187 -11.90 25.21 0.52
CA GLN A 187 -13.05 24.75 -0.27
C GLN A 187 -12.70 24.61 -1.77
N ASP A 188 -11.90 25.54 -2.32
CA ASP A 188 -11.37 25.43 -3.68
C ASP A 188 -10.46 24.20 -3.84
N ASP A 189 -9.66 23.89 -2.82
CA ASP A 189 -8.82 22.69 -2.79
C ASP A 189 -9.64 21.39 -2.76
N ALA A 190 -10.70 21.35 -1.94
CA ALA A 190 -11.62 20.21 -1.88
C ALA A 190 -12.27 19.90 -3.25
N VAL A 191 -12.66 20.93 -4.01
CA VAL A 191 -13.18 20.75 -5.38
C VAL A 191 -12.11 20.17 -6.30
N ARG A 192 -10.88 20.70 -6.27
CA ARG A 192 -9.77 20.20 -7.12
C ARG A 192 -9.43 18.75 -6.80
N GLN A 193 -9.41 18.38 -5.51
CA GLN A 193 -9.18 16.99 -5.10
C GLN A 193 -10.32 16.07 -5.58
N ALA A 194 -11.58 16.50 -5.48
CA ALA A 194 -12.71 15.73 -5.98
C ALA A 194 -12.69 15.56 -7.51
N GLU A 195 -12.22 16.57 -8.26
CA GLU A 195 -12.02 16.48 -9.71
C GLU A 195 -10.94 15.46 -10.07
N GLN A 196 -9.80 15.47 -9.36
CA GLN A 196 -8.73 14.47 -9.54
C GLN A 196 -9.23 13.06 -9.25
N ASN A 197 -9.97 12.87 -8.16
CA ASN A 197 -10.54 11.57 -7.79
C ASN A 197 -11.53 11.06 -8.86
N LEU A 198 -12.32 11.95 -9.46
CA LEU A 198 -13.22 11.58 -10.55
C LEU A 198 -12.46 11.16 -11.82
N VAL A 199 -11.36 11.85 -12.16
CA VAL A 199 -10.51 11.47 -13.30
C VAL A 199 -9.90 10.09 -13.07
N ALA A 200 -9.37 9.83 -11.87
CA ALA A 200 -8.80 8.53 -11.51
C ALA A 200 -9.84 7.40 -11.57
N ALA A 201 -10.99 7.58 -10.93
CA ALA A 201 -12.05 6.58 -10.92
C ALA A 201 -12.57 6.25 -12.35
N ARG A 202 -12.65 7.27 -13.22
CA ARG A 202 -13.03 7.07 -14.63
C ARG A 202 -11.96 6.30 -15.39
N ALA A 203 -10.69 6.62 -15.19
CA ALA A 203 -9.59 5.89 -15.82
C ALA A 203 -9.62 4.41 -15.44
N ASP A 204 -9.86 4.08 -14.17
CA ASP A 204 -9.98 2.70 -13.69
C ASP A 204 -11.13 1.95 -14.38
N LEU A 205 -12.30 2.59 -14.54
CA LEU A 205 -13.42 1.99 -15.25
C LEU A 205 -13.13 1.81 -16.75
N VAL A 206 -12.49 2.81 -17.37
CA VAL A 206 -12.09 2.74 -18.79
C VAL A 206 -11.09 1.62 -19.03
N GLN A 207 -10.13 1.39 -18.13
CA GLN A 207 -9.19 0.29 -18.21
C GLN A 207 -9.91 -1.08 -18.26
N LEU A 208 -11.00 -1.22 -17.51
CA LEU A 208 -11.79 -2.47 -17.48
C LEU A 208 -12.71 -2.63 -18.69
N VAL A 209 -13.25 -1.53 -19.22
CA VAL A 209 -14.27 -1.50 -20.28
C VAL A 209 -13.67 -1.32 -21.69
N GLY A 210 -12.45 -0.79 -21.79
CA GLY A 210 -11.73 -0.48 -23.03
C GLY A 210 -11.79 1.01 -23.42
N GLU A 211 -10.65 1.58 -23.84
CA GLU A 211 -10.44 3.02 -24.13
C GLU A 211 -11.38 3.59 -25.20
N ASP A 212 -11.69 2.81 -26.24
CA ASP A 212 -12.50 3.27 -27.38
C ASP A 212 -13.99 3.47 -27.05
N ALA A 213 -14.46 3.00 -25.90
CA ALA A 213 -15.89 2.96 -25.56
C ALA A 213 -16.41 4.25 -24.91
N LEU A 214 -15.53 5.10 -24.34
CA LEU A 214 -15.93 6.07 -23.31
C LEU A 214 -15.32 7.48 -23.45
N LEU A 215 -14.61 7.80 -24.54
CA LEU A 215 -14.02 9.12 -24.75
C LEU A 215 -15.00 10.11 -25.45
N PRO A 216 -15.04 11.40 -25.05
CA PRO A 216 -14.18 12.06 -24.05
C PRO A 216 -14.87 12.39 -22.70
N ALA A 217 -16.18 12.18 -22.57
CA ALA A 217 -16.90 12.47 -21.33
C ALA A 217 -18.18 11.63 -21.21
N PHE A 218 -18.09 10.52 -20.49
CA PHE A 218 -19.25 9.73 -20.09
C PHE A 218 -19.72 10.15 -18.69
N GLN A 219 -21.00 9.89 -18.39
CA GLN A 219 -21.55 9.99 -17.05
C GLN A 219 -22.09 8.64 -16.62
N VAL A 220 -22.06 8.39 -15.32
CA VAL A 220 -22.58 7.14 -14.79
C VAL A 220 -23.98 7.35 -14.25
N GLN A 221 -24.92 6.49 -14.65
CA GLN A 221 -26.29 6.52 -14.15
C GLN A 221 -26.51 5.42 -13.12
N GLY A 222 -26.71 5.81 -11.86
CA GLY A 222 -26.99 4.89 -10.77
C GLY A 222 -27.37 5.59 -9.48
N SER A 223 -27.72 4.81 -8.46
CA SER A 223 -28.05 5.30 -7.12
C SER A 223 -27.01 4.82 -6.12
N LEU A 224 -26.61 5.72 -5.22
CA LEU A 224 -25.80 5.40 -4.03
C LEU A 224 -26.68 5.02 -2.83
N GLU A 225 -28.01 4.95 -2.99
CA GLU A 225 -28.88 4.47 -1.93
C GLU A 225 -28.57 3.01 -1.62
N PRO A 226 -28.49 2.64 -0.33
CA PRO A 226 -28.20 1.28 0.06
C PRO A 226 -29.28 0.35 -0.51
N PRO A 227 -28.88 -0.81 -1.10
CA PRO A 227 -29.85 -1.77 -1.59
C PRO A 227 -30.72 -2.30 -0.44
N PRO A 228 -31.95 -2.78 -0.73
CA PRO A 228 -32.84 -3.29 0.30
C PRO A 228 -32.15 -4.37 1.16
N GLN A 229 -32.44 -4.36 2.47
CA GLN A 229 -31.82 -5.25 3.44
C GLN A 229 -31.87 -6.70 2.95
N ARG A 230 -30.68 -7.29 2.79
CA ARG A 230 -30.58 -8.74 2.57
C ARG A 230 -30.79 -9.46 3.90
N PRO A 231 -31.43 -10.64 3.90
CA PRO A 231 -31.53 -11.44 5.12
C PRO A 231 -30.15 -11.69 5.71
N ASP A 232 -30.06 -11.68 7.04
CA ASP A 232 -28.82 -11.81 7.78
C ASP A 232 -28.13 -13.14 7.38
N GLN A 233 -27.00 -13.05 6.66
CA GLN A 233 -26.29 -14.22 6.15
C GLN A 233 -25.18 -14.59 7.12
N THR A 234 -25.15 -15.85 7.56
CA THR A 234 -24.02 -16.34 8.36
C THR A 234 -22.81 -16.61 7.47
N PRO A 235 -21.58 -16.44 7.98
CA PRO A 235 -20.36 -16.79 7.24
C PRO A 235 -20.37 -18.23 6.72
N GLU A 236 -20.94 -19.16 7.49
CA GLU A 236 -21.04 -20.58 7.16
C GLU A 236 -21.98 -20.83 5.97
N ALA A 237 -23.13 -20.14 5.94
CA ALA A 237 -24.08 -20.27 4.84
C ALA A 237 -23.51 -19.72 3.53
N LEU A 238 -22.76 -18.62 3.61
CA LEU A 238 -22.05 -18.04 2.46
C LEU A 238 -20.93 -18.94 1.97
N LEU A 239 -20.11 -19.49 2.88
CA LEU A 239 -19.08 -20.46 2.53
C LEU A 239 -19.68 -21.69 1.85
N GLY A 240 -20.76 -22.26 2.41
CA GLY A 240 -21.45 -23.41 1.82
C GLY A 240 -21.93 -23.14 0.39
N ARG A 241 -22.49 -21.96 0.13
CA ARG A 241 -22.89 -21.54 -1.23
C ARG A 241 -21.68 -21.32 -2.14
N ALA A 242 -20.60 -20.72 -1.63
CA ALA A 242 -19.38 -20.46 -2.40
C ALA A 242 -18.73 -21.77 -2.86
N LEU A 243 -18.60 -22.77 -1.98
CA LEU A 243 -18.01 -24.07 -2.33
C LEU A 243 -18.80 -24.84 -3.39
N GLN A 244 -20.08 -24.54 -3.58
CA GLN A 244 -20.93 -25.19 -4.60
C GLN A 244 -20.98 -24.43 -5.92
N LYS A 245 -20.96 -23.11 -5.88
CA LYS A 245 -21.32 -22.28 -7.03
C LYS A 245 -20.22 -21.35 -7.50
N ARG A 246 -19.17 -21.11 -6.71
CA ARG A 246 -18.16 -20.09 -7.03
C ARG A 246 -17.24 -20.58 -8.15
N PRO A 247 -17.20 -19.88 -9.31
CA PRO A 247 -16.40 -20.27 -10.47
C PRO A 247 -14.91 -20.57 -10.20
N ASP A 248 -14.22 -19.78 -9.37
CA ASP A 248 -12.80 -20.01 -9.05
C ASP A 248 -12.56 -21.35 -8.32
N TYR A 249 -13.45 -21.71 -7.39
CA TYR A 249 -13.39 -22.98 -6.68
C TYR A 249 -13.70 -24.18 -7.59
N LEU A 250 -14.65 -24.02 -8.51
CA LEU A 250 -14.96 -25.02 -9.54
C LEU A 250 -13.79 -25.18 -10.53
N ALA A 251 -13.13 -24.09 -10.93
CA ALA A 251 -11.94 -24.13 -11.76
C ALA A 251 -10.79 -24.88 -11.08
N ALA A 252 -10.59 -24.66 -9.78
CA ALA A 252 -9.61 -25.42 -9.01
C ALA A 252 -9.93 -26.92 -8.96
N ALA A 253 -11.22 -27.30 -8.91
CA ALA A 253 -11.65 -28.69 -8.98
C ALA A 253 -11.34 -29.33 -10.35
N GLU A 254 -11.64 -28.63 -11.45
CA GLU A 254 -11.30 -29.08 -12.80
C GLU A 254 -9.78 -29.18 -13.02
N GLN A 255 -8.99 -28.31 -12.39
CA GLN A 255 -7.53 -28.39 -12.44
C GLN A 255 -6.99 -29.66 -11.79
N ILE A 256 -7.64 -30.16 -10.73
CA ILE A 256 -7.31 -31.44 -10.11
C ILE A 256 -7.61 -32.60 -11.08
N GLU A 257 -8.76 -32.58 -11.75
CA GLU A 257 -9.12 -33.61 -12.74
C GLU A 257 -8.20 -33.60 -13.97
N SER A 258 -7.78 -32.41 -14.42
CA SER A 258 -6.75 -32.25 -15.46
C SER A 258 -5.41 -32.88 -15.03
N ALA A 259 -4.94 -32.56 -13.82
CA ALA A 259 -3.71 -33.14 -13.28
C ALA A 259 -3.80 -34.67 -13.12
N LYS A 260 -4.95 -35.20 -12.68
CA LYS A 260 -5.18 -36.65 -12.56
C LYS A 260 -5.14 -37.33 -13.91
N SER A 261 -5.77 -36.74 -14.94
CA SER A 261 -5.77 -37.29 -16.29
C SER A 261 -4.36 -37.27 -16.91
N ALA A 262 -3.58 -36.21 -16.67
CA ALA A 262 -2.17 -36.14 -17.04
C ALA A 262 -1.32 -37.23 -16.35
N LEU A 263 -1.58 -37.54 -15.08
CA LEU A 263 -0.92 -38.65 -14.37
C LEU A 263 -1.28 -40.00 -15.01
N VAL A 264 -2.54 -40.21 -15.40
CA VAL A 264 -2.94 -41.44 -16.12
C VAL A 264 -2.20 -41.54 -17.46
N GLN A 265 -2.09 -40.44 -18.22
CA GLN A 265 -1.32 -40.39 -19.45
C GLN A 265 0.16 -40.74 -19.22
N ALA A 266 0.80 -40.13 -18.23
CA ALA A 266 2.20 -40.41 -17.88
C ALA A 266 2.44 -41.88 -17.52
N ARG A 267 1.48 -42.53 -16.84
CA ARG A 267 1.53 -43.96 -16.50
C ARG A 267 1.37 -44.89 -17.71
N ARG A 268 0.77 -44.42 -18.81
CA ARG A 268 0.60 -45.21 -20.05
C ARG A 268 1.79 -45.08 -21.00
N GLN A 269 2.59 -44.02 -20.87
CA GLN A 269 3.75 -43.78 -21.73
C GLN A 269 4.76 -44.95 -21.81
N PRO A 270 5.07 -45.70 -20.73
CA PRO A 270 6.03 -46.81 -20.78
C PRO A 270 5.53 -48.07 -21.52
N ILE A 271 4.26 -48.15 -21.89
CA ILE A 271 3.74 -49.30 -22.64
C ILE A 271 4.42 -49.31 -24.03
N PRO A 272 4.80 -50.45 -24.63
CA PRO A 272 5.44 -50.45 -25.95
C PRO A 272 4.58 -49.85 -27.06
N ASP A 273 5.20 -49.42 -28.17
CA ASP A 273 4.51 -49.01 -29.41
C ASP A 273 4.71 -50.03 -30.52
N LEU A 274 3.75 -50.14 -31.44
CA LEU A 274 3.80 -51.04 -32.59
C LEU A 274 4.25 -50.27 -33.84
N GLY A 275 5.42 -50.62 -34.38
CA GLY A 275 5.91 -50.09 -35.65
C GLY A 275 5.56 -51.02 -36.81
N VAL A 276 4.98 -50.47 -37.86
CA VAL A 276 4.72 -51.16 -39.14
C VAL A 276 5.57 -50.48 -40.20
N GLY A 277 6.41 -51.25 -40.89
CA GLY A 277 7.33 -50.74 -41.91
C GLY A 277 7.19 -51.51 -43.21
N PHE A 278 7.28 -50.79 -44.33
CA PHE A 278 7.44 -51.34 -45.66
C PHE A 278 8.65 -50.70 -46.31
N ASN A 279 9.58 -51.50 -46.84
CA ASN A 279 10.74 -51.00 -47.57
C ASN A 279 10.84 -51.66 -48.95
N TYR A 280 11.17 -50.86 -49.96
CA TYR A 280 11.63 -51.30 -51.26
C TYR A 280 13.10 -50.94 -51.40
N ASN A 281 13.95 -51.91 -51.73
CA ASN A 281 15.38 -51.69 -51.94
C ASN A 281 15.78 -52.11 -53.35
N HIS A 282 16.54 -51.24 -54.03
CA HIS A 282 17.11 -51.48 -55.34
C HIS A 282 18.63 -51.31 -55.29
N ALA A 283 19.38 -52.34 -55.71
CA ALA A 283 20.84 -52.29 -55.81
C ALA A 283 21.31 -52.77 -57.20
N SER A 284 22.21 -52.01 -57.82
CA SER A 284 22.67 -52.29 -59.19
C SER A 284 23.34 -53.67 -59.29
N GLY A 285 22.81 -54.58 -60.10
CA GLY A 285 23.34 -55.95 -60.25
C GLY A 285 22.75 -56.98 -59.29
N PHE A 286 21.73 -56.62 -58.51
CA PHE A 286 20.96 -57.51 -57.63
C PHE A 286 19.45 -57.35 -57.92
N PRO A 287 18.62 -58.38 -57.68
CA PRO A 287 17.17 -58.26 -57.78
C PRO A 287 16.63 -57.28 -56.73
N ASP A 288 15.56 -56.58 -57.09
CA ASP A 288 14.80 -55.73 -56.18
C ASP A 288 14.24 -56.56 -55.00
N SER A 289 14.22 -55.96 -53.81
CA SER A 289 13.67 -56.59 -52.60
C SER A 289 12.58 -55.75 -51.95
N TYR A 290 11.59 -56.42 -51.36
CA TYR A 290 10.47 -55.82 -50.64
C TYR A 290 10.40 -56.40 -49.23
N ASP A 291 10.43 -55.54 -48.21
CA ASP A 291 10.43 -55.95 -46.81
C ASP A 291 9.18 -55.41 -46.10
N LEU A 292 8.41 -56.30 -45.46
CA LEU A 292 7.38 -55.94 -44.50
C LEU A 292 7.90 -56.24 -43.09
N ALA A 293 7.99 -55.21 -42.26
CA ALA A 293 8.51 -55.31 -40.91
C ALA A 293 7.43 -54.94 -39.87
N LEU A 294 7.28 -55.80 -38.87
CA LEU A 294 6.59 -55.48 -37.63
C LEU A 294 7.64 -55.34 -36.53
N SER A 295 7.62 -54.21 -35.82
CA SER A 295 8.55 -53.91 -34.74
C SER A 295 7.79 -53.50 -33.48
N VAL A 296 8.33 -53.83 -32.31
CA VAL A 296 7.79 -53.38 -31.03
C VAL A 296 8.90 -52.67 -30.28
N THR A 297 8.68 -51.41 -29.93
CA THR A 297 9.67 -50.61 -29.19
C THR A 297 9.43 -50.78 -27.69
N VAL A 298 10.25 -51.58 -27.02
CA VAL A 298 10.13 -51.86 -25.58
C VAL A 298 11.12 -51.00 -24.80
N PRO A 299 10.67 -50.03 -23.96
CA PRO A 299 11.58 -49.23 -23.16
C PRO A 299 12.14 -50.06 -21.99
N LEU A 300 13.45 -50.30 -22.00
CA LEU A 300 14.14 -51.12 -20.98
C LEU A 300 14.56 -50.30 -19.76
N PHE A 301 15.15 -49.12 -19.99
CA PHE A 301 15.72 -48.27 -18.95
C PHE A 301 14.79 -47.10 -18.57
N ASP A 302 14.34 -46.32 -19.55
CA ASP A 302 13.43 -45.21 -19.31
C ASP A 302 11.97 -45.68 -19.20
N ARG A 303 11.54 -45.91 -17.96
CA ARG A 303 10.15 -46.26 -17.63
C ARG A 303 9.28 -45.05 -17.30
N ASN A 304 9.65 -43.86 -17.77
CA ASN A 304 8.94 -42.59 -17.53
C ASN A 304 8.78 -42.23 -16.04
N ARG A 305 9.65 -42.75 -15.15
CA ARG A 305 9.48 -42.64 -13.69
C ARG A 305 9.45 -41.18 -13.22
N GLY A 306 10.34 -40.33 -13.75
CA GLY A 306 10.40 -38.92 -13.40
C GLY A 306 9.13 -38.15 -13.79
N ASN A 307 8.60 -38.38 -14.99
CA ASN A 307 7.37 -37.72 -15.44
C ASN A 307 6.13 -38.21 -14.68
N ILE A 308 6.10 -39.49 -14.26
CA ILE A 308 5.03 -40.02 -13.39
C ILE A 308 5.07 -39.36 -12.01
N GLU A 309 6.26 -39.20 -11.44
CA GLU A 309 6.46 -38.51 -10.16
C GLU A 309 6.08 -37.02 -10.26
N GLN A 310 6.53 -36.34 -11.32
CA GLN A 310 6.16 -34.95 -11.61
C GLN A 310 4.64 -34.78 -11.74
N ALA A 311 3.96 -35.66 -12.49
CA ALA A 311 2.51 -35.61 -12.64
C ALA A 311 1.78 -35.94 -11.33
N GLY A 312 2.31 -36.84 -10.51
CA GLY A 312 1.80 -37.13 -9.17
C GLY A 312 1.89 -35.93 -8.24
N ALA A 313 3.04 -35.26 -8.21
CA ALA A 313 3.25 -34.03 -7.47
C ALA A 313 2.34 -32.88 -7.96
N ALA A 314 2.06 -32.82 -9.27
CA ALA A 314 1.13 -31.83 -9.82
C ALA A 314 -0.30 -32.03 -9.31
N VAL A 315 -0.77 -33.28 -9.15
CA VAL A 315 -2.09 -33.57 -8.54
C VAL A 315 -2.13 -33.09 -7.09
N GLU A 316 -1.08 -33.36 -6.32
CA GLU A 316 -1.03 -32.96 -4.92
C GLU A 316 -0.95 -31.44 -4.77
N LYS A 317 -0.14 -30.78 -5.61
CA LYS A 317 -0.09 -29.31 -5.70
C LYS A 317 -1.47 -28.72 -6.00
N ALA A 318 -2.23 -29.31 -6.92
CA ALA A 318 -3.58 -28.84 -7.26
C ALA A 318 -4.58 -29.00 -6.09
N ARG A 319 -4.49 -30.09 -5.32
CA ARG A 319 -5.30 -30.28 -4.10
C ARG A 319 -4.99 -29.25 -3.03
N ILE A 320 -3.70 -29.05 -2.73
CA ILE A 320 -3.25 -28.06 -1.75
C ILE A 320 -3.73 -26.65 -2.16
N ALA A 321 -3.67 -26.32 -3.45
CA ALA A 321 -4.18 -25.04 -3.95
C ALA A 321 -5.69 -24.88 -3.74
N GLN A 322 -6.49 -25.93 -3.95
CA GLN A 322 -7.92 -25.90 -3.69
C GLN A 322 -8.24 -25.77 -2.18
N GLU A 323 -7.49 -26.44 -1.32
CA GLU A 323 -7.63 -26.32 0.14
C GLU A 323 -7.27 -24.90 0.63
N ALA A 324 -6.19 -24.33 0.11
CA ALA A 324 -5.82 -22.94 0.38
C ALA A 324 -6.93 -21.97 -0.05
N LEU A 325 -7.51 -22.17 -1.25
CA LEU A 325 -8.64 -21.38 -1.73
C LEU A 325 -9.85 -21.54 -0.82
N ARG A 326 -10.19 -22.75 -0.36
CA ARG A 326 -11.28 -22.98 0.60
C ARG A 326 -11.09 -22.18 1.89
N ASN A 327 -9.87 -22.15 2.43
CA ASN A 327 -9.56 -21.39 3.64
C ASN A 327 -9.69 -19.88 3.37
N GLN A 328 -9.19 -19.40 2.24
CA GLN A 328 -9.37 -18.01 1.83
C GLN A 328 -10.85 -17.63 1.67
N LEU A 329 -11.68 -18.50 1.10
CA LEU A 329 -13.12 -18.28 0.97
C LEU A 329 -13.83 -18.20 2.32
N ARG A 330 -13.40 -19.00 3.30
CA ARG A 330 -13.91 -18.94 4.67
C ARG A 330 -13.64 -17.56 5.29
N ASP A 331 -12.40 -17.08 5.17
CA ASP A 331 -12.00 -15.78 5.71
C ASP A 331 -12.68 -14.63 4.97
N SER A 332 -12.77 -14.70 3.64
CA SER A 332 -13.49 -13.71 2.84
C SER A 332 -14.98 -13.65 3.20
N ALA A 333 -15.62 -14.79 3.45
CA ALA A 333 -17.02 -14.81 3.87
C ALA A 333 -17.22 -14.15 5.24
N ALA A 334 -16.35 -14.45 6.21
CA ALA A 334 -16.41 -13.82 7.53
C ALA A 334 -16.20 -12.30 7.47
N LYS A 335 -15.18 -11.86 6.72
CA LYS A 335 -14.88 -10.42 6.52
C LYS A 335 -16.03 -9.70 5.82
N ALA A 336 -16.58 -10.26 4.74
CA ALA A 336 -17.67 -9.64 4.00
C ALA A 336 -18.95 -9.49 4.84
N VAL A 337 -19.27 -10.46 5.70
CA VAL A 337 -20.42 -10.36 6.63
C VAL A 337 -20.18 -9.28 7.69
N ALA A 338 -18.99 -9.25 8.29
CA ALA A 338 -18.65 -8.25 9.30
C ALA A 338 -18.68 -6.83 8.72
N GLU A 339 -18.07 -6.64 7.55
CA GLU A 339 -18.03 -5.36 6.84
C GLU A 339 -19.44 -4.92 6.41
N TRP A 340 -20.25 -5.83 5.86
CA TRP A 340 -21.63 -5.53 5.52
C TRP A 340 -22.44 -5.06 6.72
N ARG A 341 -22.35 -5.76 7.86
CA ARG A 341 -23.07 -5.40 9.09
C ARG A 341 -22.62 -4.04 9.62
N SER A 342 -21.31 -3.82 9.71
CA SER A 342 -20.73 -2.55 10.19
C SER A 342 -21.14 -1.39 9.30
N SER A 343 -20.93 -1.50 7.99
CA SER A 343 -21.26 -0.45 7.02
C SER A 343 -22.77 -0.18 6.96
N SER A 344 -23.62 -1.21 7.05
CA SER A 344 -25.08 -1.04 7.07
C SER A 344 -25.57 -0.32 8.34
N ALA A 345 -24.98 -0.65 9.50
CA ALA A 345 -25.28 0.02 10.75
C ALA A 345 -24.85 1.50 10.71
N GLN A 346 -23.66 1.79 10.18
CA GLN A 346 -23.17 3.15 10.00
C GLN A 346 -24.08 3.95 9.06
N VAL A 347 -24.42 3.42 7.88
CA VAL A 347 -25.31 4.11 6.94
C VAL A 347 -26.66 4.44 7.58
N THR A 348 -27.23 3.50 8.34
CA THR A 348 -28.51 3.70 9.05
C THR A 348 -28.41 4.80 10.12
N ALA A 349 -27.32 4.82 10.91
CA ALA A 349 -27.08 5.82 11.94
C ALA A 349 -26.92 7.24 11.35
N TYR A 350 -26.19 7.37 10.24
CA TYR A 350 -25.98 8.66 9.57
C TYR A 350 -27.22 9.14 8.79
N SER A 351 -27.96 8.23 8.15
CA SER A 351 -29.12 8.60 7.31
C SER A 351 -30.32 9.07 8.13
N HIS A 352 -30.60 8.44 9.28
CA HIS A 352 -31.76 8.74 10.10
C HIS A 352 -31.48 9.58 11.35
N GLY A 353 -30.27 9.51 11.92
CA GLY A 353 -29.90 10.27 13.11
C GLY A 353 -29.19 11.58 12.75
N VAL A 354 -27.92 11.45 12.35
CA VAL A 354 -27.00 12.60 12.26
C VAL A 354 -27.43 13.60 11.19
N ARG A 355 -27.79 13.14 9.97
CA ARG A 355 -28.10 14.03 8.86
C ARG A 355 -29.36 14.86 9.10
N GLU A 356 -30.40 14.27 9.67
CA GLU A 356 -31.64 14.97 9.98
C GLU A 356 -31.43 15.99 11.11
N SER A 357 -30.76 15.61 12.20
CA SER A 357 -30.43 16.54 13.28
C SER A 357 -29.51 17.68 12.83
N ALA A 358 -28.56 17.41 11.92
CA ALA A 358 -27.69 18.45 11.36
C ALA A 358 -28.48 19.46 10.51
N LYS A 359 -29.43 19.01 9.69
CA LYS A 359 -30.32 19.88 8.92
C LYS A 359 -31.20 20.73 9.82
N GLU A 360 -31.78 20.14 10.85
CA GLU A 360 -32.62 20.87 11.81
C GLU A 360 -31.80 21.94 12.56
N SER A 361 -30.58 21.61 13.01
CA SER A 361 -29.66 22.57 13.65
C SER A 361 -29.29 23.73 12.71
N LEU A 362 -29.05 23.43 11.42
CA LEU A 362 -28.77 24.44 10.40
C LEU A 362 -29.96 25.38 10.21
N ASP A 363 -31.18 24.84 10.11
CA ASP A 363 -32.40 25.62 9.91
C ASP A 363 -32.71 26.51 11.12
N ILE A 364 -32.53 26.02 12.35
CA ILE A 364 -32.67 26.81 13.57
C ILE A 364 -31.68 27.96 13.58
N ARG A 365 -30.40 27.69 13.29
CA ARG A 365 -29.36 28.74 13.25
C ARG A 365 -29.61 29.76 12.15
N ARG A 366 -30.05 29.32 10.97
CA ARG A 366 -30.41 30.21 9.86
C ARG A 366 -31.54 31.16 10.27
N ARG A 367 -32.62 30.64 10.86
CA ARG A 367 -33.73 31.47 11.35
C ARG A 367 -33.31 32.42 12.47
N ALA A 368 -32.50 31.98 13.43
CA ALA A 368 -31.99 32.84 14.50
C ALA A 368 -31.13 34.00 13.96
N TYR A 369 -30.30 33.72 12.96
CA TYR A 369 -29.47 34.71 12.29
C TYR A 369 -30.32 35.71 11.45
N GLU A 370 -31.34 35.24 10.74
CA GLU A 370 -32.28 36.07 9.98
C GLU A 370 -33.10 37.02 10.89
N LEU A 371 -33.41 36.57 12.11
CA LEU A 371 -34.13 37.35 13.11
C LEU A 371 -33.24 38.32 13.91
N GLY A 372 -31.96 38.43 13.58
CA GLY A 372 -31.03 39.37 14.22
C GLY A 372 -30.61 38.98 15.65
N ALA A 373 -30.94 37.78 16.10
CA ALA A 373 -30.51 37.26 17.39
C ALA A 373 -29.06 36.77 17.29
N GLY A 374 -28.10 37.69 17.46
CA GLY A 374 -26.72 37.33 17.75
C GLY A 374 -26.60 36.61 19.10
N SER A 375 -25.57 35.78 19.25
CA SER A 375 -25.27 34.97 20.43
C SER A 375 -25.57 35.65 21.78
N PRO A 376 -26.17 34.96 22.78
CA PRO A 376 -26.55 35.58 24.04
C PRO A 376 -25.32 36.02 24.84
N ALA A 377 -25.25 37.32 25.16
CA ALA A 377 -24.30 37.90 26.11
C ALA A 377 -24.82 37.77 27.55
N ALA A 378 -23.90 37.54 28.50
CA ALA A 378 -24.16 37.29 29.92
C ALA A 378 -24.77 38.50 30.66
N SER A 379 -25.68 38.24 31.63
CA SER A 379 -26.36 39.23 32.47
C SER A 379 -25.45 39.90 33.53
N PRO A 380 -25.72 41.15 33.95
CA PRO A 380 -24.91 41.86 34.96
C PRO A 380 -25.18 41.38 36.42
N PRO A 381 -24.18 41.48 37.33
CA PRO A 381 -24.27 40.93 38.70
C PRO A 381 -25.06 41.81 39.67
N THR A 382 -25.81 41.17 40.59
CA THR A 382 -26.49 41.78 41.74
C THR A 382 -25.49 42.02 42.88
N LEU A 383 -25.51 43.21 43.48
CA LEU A 383 -24.66 43.59 44.62
C LEU A 383 -25.39 43.33 45.95
N PHE A 384 -24.69 42.83 46.97
CA PHE A 384 -25.20 42.66 48.34
C PHE A 384 -24.22 43.22 49.38
N ARG A 385 -24.70 43.54 50.59
CA ARG A 385 -23.92 44.29 51.61
C ARG A 385 -23.89 43.56 52.95
N VAL A 386 -22.72 43.52 53.59
CA VAL A 386 -22.54 42.82 54.89
C VAL A 386 -22.16 43.80 56.01
N PRO A 387 -22.68 43.69 57.25
CA PRO A 387 -22.32 44.55 58.37
C PRO A 387 -20.81 44.53 58.69
N GLY A 388 -20.26 45.68 59.10
CA GLY A 388 -18.81 45.91 59.22
C GLY A 388 -18.05 45.00 60.20
N GLU A 389 -18.70 44.47 61.25
CA GLU A 389 -18.07 43.52 62.18
C GLU A 389 -17.85 42.12 61.57
N GLN A 390 -18.71 41.71 60.63
CA GLN A 390 -18.64 40.41 59.95
C GLN A 390 -17.68 40.46 58.75
N ALA A 391 -17.56 41.62 58.10
CA ALA A 391 -16.60 41.84 57.02
C ALA A 391 -15.13 41.72 57.47
N ALA A 392 -14.85 41.92 58.77
CA ALA A 392 -13.50 41.81 59.36
C ALA A 392 -12.95 40.37 59.43
N GLN A 393 -13.79 39.35 59.25
CA GLN A 393 -13.38 37.93 59.27
C GLN A 393 -13.07 37.37 57.87
N LEU A 394 -13.29 38.15 56.81
CA LEU A 394 -13.05 37.74 55.43
C LEU A 394 -11.60 37.96 55.04
N GLN A 395 -10.94 36.93 54.51
CA GLN A 395 -9.62 37.09 53.91
C GLN A 395 -9.74 37.36 52.41
N PHE A 396 -9.08 38.43 51.97
CA PHE A 396 -9.09 38.85 50.58
C PHE A 396 -7.79 38.42 49.90
N VAL A 397 -7.95 37.89 48.70
CA VAL A 397 -6.86 37.56 47.79
C VAL A 397 -7.00 38.45 46.57
N THR A 398 -5.95 39.22 46.28
CA THR A 398 -5.89 40.01 45.05
C THR A 398 -5.56 39.07 43.90
N VAL A 399 -6.42 39.03 42.87
CA VAL A 399 -6.21 38.24 41.67
C VAL A 399 -5.00 38.81 40.93
N GLN A 400 -3.93 38.02 40.86
CA GLN A 400 -2.73 38.35 40.10
C GLN A 400 -2.48 37.30 39.04
N THR A 401 -1.87 37.72 37.94
CA THR A 401 -1.33 36.81 36.94
C THR A 401 0.01 36.31 37.43
N GLU A 402 0.09 34.99 37.64
CA GLU A 402 1.33 34.33 38.02
C GLU A 402 1.84 33.43 36.88
N PRO A 403 3.17 33.31 36.71
CA PRO A 403 3.75 32.38 35.75
C PRO A 403 3.57 30.94 36.25
N VAL A 404 2.76 30.15 35.54
CA VAL A 404 2.46 28.76 35.89
C VAL A 404 3.08 27.80 34.87
N ARG A 405 3.67 26.71 35.36
CA ARG A 405 4.08 25.57 34.54
C ARG A 405 3.01 24.51 34.61
N ARG A 406 2.52 24.07 33.45
CA ARG A 406 1.47 23.05 33.35
C ARG A 406 2.07 21.79 32.74
N PRO A 407 2.46 20.78 33.55
CA PRO A 407 2.95 19.52 33.01
C PRO A 407 1.87 18.86 32.16
N LEU A 408 2.29 18.22 31.08
CA LEU A 408 1.42 17.56 30.13
C LEU A 408 1.72 16.05 30.17
N LEU A 409 0.71 15.27 30.55
CA LEU A 409 0.76 13.82 30.50
C LEU A 409 0.27 13.38 29.11
N VAL A 410 1.16 12.78 28.33
CA VAL A 410 0.84 12.28 26.99
C VAL A 410 1.21 10.81 26.85
N PRO A 411 0.28 9.97 26.35
CA PRO A 411 0.60 8.59 26.03
C PRO A 411 1.61 8.57 24.88
N ALA A 412 2.59 7.69 25.01
CA ALA A 412 3.66 7.57 24.04
C ALA A 412 4.04 6.11 23.82
N GLN A 413 4.71 5.85 22.70
CA GLN A 413 5.21 4.53 22.35
C GLN A 413 6.72 4.56 22.18
N VAL A 414 7.40 3.57 22.75
CA VAL A 414 8.84 3.37 22.58
C VAL A 414 9.11 2.87 21.16
N SER A 415 10.07 3.47 20.48
CA SER A 415 10.59 3.03 19.19
C SER A 415 12.12 2.99 19.21
N PHE A 416 12.71 2.24 18.28
CA PHE A 416 14.16 2.28 18.10
C PHE A 416 14.61 3.66 17.63
N ASP A 417 15.80 4.08 18.08
CA ASP A 417 16.46 5.25 17.54
C ASP A 417 16.83 4.97 16.07
N ALA A 418 16.13 5.63 15.14
CA ALA A 418 16.35 5.42 13.71
C ALA A 418 17.74 5.87 13.24
N LEU A 419 18.43 6.75 14.00
CA LEU A 419 19.82 7.13 13.70
C LEU A 419 20.82 6.04 14.10
N ARG A 420 20.39 5.08 14.92
CA ARG A 420 21.19 3.94 15.38
C ARG A 420 20.61 2.60 14.90
N THR A 421 19.71 2.65 13.92
CA THR A 421 19.07 1.49 13.33
C THR A 421 19.38 1.45 11.85
N SER A 422 19.78 0.29 11.34
CA SER A 422 20.04 0.08 9.93
C SER A 422 19.36 -1.19 9.47
N ASP A 423 18.59 -1.07 8.39
CA ASP A 423 18.17 -2.22 7.62
C ASP A 423 19.34 -2.70 6.75
N VAL A 424 19.59 -4.00 6.80
CA VAL A 424 20.67 -4.64 6.05
C VAL A 424 20.09 -5.18 4.76
N VAL A 425 20.51 -4.58 3.65
CA VAL A 425 20.14 -5.00 2.29
C VAL A 425 21.34 -5.66 1.60
N PRO A 426 21.12 -6.68 0.77
CA PRO A 426 22.19 -7.32 0.03
C PRO A 426 22.68 -6.42 -1.12
N LEU A 427 23.96 -6.57 -1.48
CA LEU A 427 24.56 -5.86 -2.61
C LEU A 427 24.50 -6.65 -3.92
N VAL A 428 24.06 -7.91 -3.87
CA VAL A 428 23.97 -8.81 -5.02
C VAL A 428 22.66 -9.59 -4.97
N ASP A 429 22.14 -9.91 -6.16
CA ASP A 429 20.98 -10.79 -6.31
C ASP A 429 21.38 -12.24 -6.05
N GLY A 430 20.47 -13.03 -5.50
CA GLY A 430 20.70 -14.47 -5.35
C GLY A 430 19.72 -15.15 -4.40
N LYS A 431 20.00 -16.40 -4.08
CA LYS A 431 19.23 -17.16 -3.08
C LYS A 431 19.97 -17.17 -1.75
N VAL A 432 19.25 -17.01 -0.64
CA VAL A 432 19.83 -17.16 0.69
C VAL A 432 20.31 -18.59 0.88
N GLY A 433 21.60 -18.72 1.22
CA GLY A 433 22.23 -19.96 1.62
C GLY A 433 21.99 -20.22 3.10
N ARG A 434 23.01 -20.00 3.93
CA ARG A 434 22.97 -20.22 5.39
C ARG A 434 22.83 -18.91 6.14
N LEU A 435 21.99 -18.92 7.18
CA LEU A 435 21.95 -17.86 8.18
C LEU A 435 23.07 -18.09 9.21
N LEU A 436 23.82 -17.04 9.53
CA LEU A 436 24.95 -17.07 10.48
C LEU A 436 24.60 -16.39 11.80
N VAL A 437 23.51 -15.63 11.85
CA VAL A 437 23.00 -14.93 13.03
C VAL A 437 21.49 -15.08 13.13
N HIS A 438 20.98 -14.96 14.35
CA HIS A 438 19.56 -15.02 14.66
C HIS A 438 19.09 -13.73 15.34
N GLU A 439 17.77 -13.55 15.43
CA GLU A 439 17.19 -12.45 16.19
C GLU A 439 17.63 -12.52 17.66
N GLY A 440 18.02 -11.37 18.20
CA GLY A 440 18.59 -11.24 19.55
C GLY A 440 20.11 -11.34 19.62
N ASP A 441 20.79 -11.81 18.56
CA ASP A 441 22.25 -11.88 18.56
C ASP A 441 22.89 -10.49 18.53
N ARG A 442 23.99 -10.32 19.27
CA ARG A 442 24.85 -9.14 19.17
C ARG A 442 25.86 -9.32 18.05
N VAL A 443 25.93 -8.32 17.18
CA VAL A 443 26.80 -8.31 16.00
C VAL A 443 27.70 -7.08 15.99
N ARG A 444 28.92 -7.27 15.48
CA ARG A 444 29.88 -6.18 15.23
C ARG A 444 29.74 -5.67 13.81
N ALA A 445 30.12 -4.41 13.57
CA ALA A 445 30.22 -3.89 12.20
C ALA A 445 31.17 -4.78 11.36
N GLY A 446 30.75 -5.14 10.15
CA GLY A 446 31.46 -6.04 9.25
C GLY A 446 31.28 -7.55 9.52
N GLN A 447 30.60 -7.93 10.61
CA GLN A 447 30.34 -9.33 10.94
C GLN A 447 29.41 -9.97 9.88
N PRO A 448 29.74 -11.17 9.37
CA PRO A 448 28.86 -11.92 8.48
C PRO A 448 27.52 -12.28 9.13
N LEU A 449 26.43 -12.08 8.39
CA LEU A 449 25.06 -12.35 8.84
C LEU A 449 24.43 -13.54 8.10
N LEU A 450 24.65 -13.64 6.79
CA LEU A 450 24.21 -14.78 5.97
C LEU A 450 25.07 -14.95 4.71
N THR A 451 24.93 -16.09 4.05
CA THR A 451 25.48 -16.32 2.70
C THR A 451 24.39 -16.22 1.64
N ILE A 452 24.74 -15.73 0.45
CA ILE A 452 23.85 -15.58 -0.72
C ILE A 452 24.48 -16.31 -1.89
N ALA A 453 23.82 -17.34 -2.40
CA ALA A 453 24.20 -17.98 -3.66
C ALA A 453 23.85 -17.04 -4.82
N SER A 454 24.86 -16.37 -5.38
CA SER A 454 24.72 -15.31 -6.38
C SER A 454 25.45 -15.67 -7.67
N PRO A 455 24.73 -15.81 -8.81
CA PRO A 455 25.35 -15.96 -10.12
C PRO A 455 26.32 -14.83 -10.45
N GLY A 456 25.95 -13.58 -10.12
CA GLY A 456 26.79 -12.41 -10.39
C GLY A 456 28.15 -12.45 -9.69
N SER A 457 28.26 -13.08 -8.51
CA SER A 457 29.55 -13.28 -7.84
C SER A 457 30.42 -14.32 -8.55
N ALA A 458 29.83 -15.33 -9.20
CA ALA A 458 30.57 -16.31 -9.99
C ALA A 458 31.08 -15.68 -11.30
N ASP A 459 30.26 -14.89 -11.98
CA ASP A 459 30.62 -14.21 -13.23
C ASP A 459 31.74 -13.18 -13.04
N ALA A 460 31.72 -12.45 -11.92
CA ALA A 460 32.77 -11.49 -11.57
C ALA A 460 34.13 -12.18 -11.40
N GLN A 461 34.17 -13.34 -10.73
CA GLN A 461 35.41 -14.11 -10.54
C GLN A 461 35.91 -14.70 -11.86
N ALA A 462 35.02 -15.32 -12.64
CA ALA A 462 35.39 -15.92 -13.93
C ALA A 462 36.01 -14.88 -14.88
N SER A 463 35.58 -13.62 -14.78
CA SER A 463 36.14 -12.54 -15.58
C SER A 463 37.50 -12.05 -15.06
N LEU A 464 37.68 -11.93 -13.74
CA LEU A 464 38.99 -11.66 -13.16
C LEU A 464 40.02 -12.73 -13.53
N ASP A 465 39.64 -14.01 -13.50
CA ASP A 465 40.53 -15.13 -13.85
C ASP A 465 40.92 -15.07 -15.34
N ARG A 466 39.96 -14.74 -16.23
CA ARG A 466 40.20 -14.55 -17.66
C ARG A 466 41.17 -13.40 -17.94
N ASP A 467 40.97 -12.26 -17.29
CA ASP A 467 41.78 -11.07 -17.52
C ASP A 467 43.18 -11.21 -16.91
N GLN A 468 43.33 -11.95 -15.81
CA GLN A 468 44.65 -12.33 -15.29
C GLN A 468 45.42 -13.21 -16.28
N ALA A 469 44.75 -14.18 -16.91
CA ALA A 469 45.36 -15.00 -17.95
C ALA A 469 45.75 -14.15 -19.18
N ALA A 470 44.90 -13.18 -19.57
CA ALA A 470 45.20 -12.25 -20.65
C ALA A 470 46.41 -11.36 -20.34
N LEU A 471 46.52 -10.85 -19.10
CA LEU A 471 47.67 -10.08 -18.65
C LEU A 471 48.96 -10.92 -18.66
N ALA A 472 48.90 -12.18 -18.21
CA ALA A 472 50.05 -13.08 -18.24
C ALA A 472 50.53 -13.33 -19.68
N ASN A 473 49.60 -13.55 -20.62
CA ASN A 473 49.93 -13.70 -22.04
C ASN A 473 50.53 -12.42 -22.63
N ALA A 474 49.88 -11.26 -22.42
CA ALA A 474 50.38 -9.97 -22.90
C ALA A 474 51.78 -9.65 -22.35
N THR A 475 52.04 -9.98 -21.08
CA THR A 475 53.37 -9.79 -20.46
C THR A 475 54.42 -10.69 -21.10
N THR A 476 54.05 -11.92 -21.46
CA THR A 476 54.93 -12.87 -22.16
C THR A 476 55.27 -12.40 -23.57
N ILE A 477 54.28 -11.86 -24.29
CA ILE A 477 54.46 -11.27 -25.62
C ILE A 477 55.39 -10.05 -25.51
N LEU A 478 55.11 -9.12 -24.59
CA LEU A 478 55.95 -7.94 -24.39
C LEU A 478 57.40 -8.30 -24.03
N ALA A 479 57.63 -9.32 -23.20
CA ALA A 479 58.98 -9.77 -22.88
C ALA A 479 59.74 -10.27 -24.12
N ARG A 480 59.04 -11.03 -24.99
CA ARG A 480 59.58 -11.52 -26.26
C ARG A 480 59.84 -10.37 -27.25
N ASP A 481 58.91 -9.44 -27.37
CA ASP A 481 59.00 -8.32 -28.30
C ASP A 481 60.10 -7.35 -27.88
N ARG A 482 60.32 -7.14 -26.57
CA ARG A 482 61.48 -6.39 -26.06
C ARG A 482 62.81 -7.01 -26.48
N ASP A 483 62.94 -8.33 -26.38
CA ASP A 483 64.15 -9.05 -26.80
C ASP A 483 64.35 -8.97 -28.32
N LEU A 484 63.30 -9.21 -29.10
CA LEU A 484 63.35 -9.10 -30.57
C LEU A 484 63.68 -7.68 -31.04
N TYR A 485 63.15 -6.65 -30.38
CA TYR A 485 63.45 -5.24 -30.69
C TYR A 485 64.92 -4.91 -30.39
N GLN A 486 65.48 -5.40 -29.27
CA GLN A 486 66.91 -5.25 -28.95
C GLN A 486 67.82 -5.85 -30.03
N HIS A 487 67.37 -6.94 -30.65
CA HIS A 487 68.05 -7.60 -31.77
C HIS A 487 67.61 -7.09 -33.16
N LYS A 488 66.86 -5.97 -33.22
CA LYS A 488 66.37 -5.31 -34.46
C LYS A 488 65.51 -6.19 -35.37
N ALA A 489 64.82 -7.19 -34.81
CA ALA A 489 63.97 -8.13 -35.54
C ALA A 489 62.52 -7.65 -35.72
N ILE A 490 62.08 -6.66 -34.94
CA ILE A 490 60.74 -6.04 -35.02
C ILE A 490 60.84 -4.50 -34.99
N SER A 491 59.75 -3.83 -35.35
CA SER A 491 59.62 -2.37 -35.35
C SER A 491 59.33 -1.79 -33.95
N LEU A 492 59.57 -0.48 -33.77
CA LEU A 492 59.20 0.23 -32.54
C LEU A 492 57.68 0.25 -32.32
N GLU A 493 56.90 0.30 -33.41
CA GLU A 493 55.44 0.28 -33.37
C GLU A 493 54.93 -1.04 -32.77
N GLU A 494 55.47 -2.18 -33.20
CA GLU A 494 55.10 -3.50 -32.66
C GLU A 494 55.42 -3.61 -31.17
N LEU A 495 56.57 -3.11 -30.72
CA LEU A 495 56.90 -3.04 -29.29
C LEU A 495 55.92 -2.15 -28.51
N GLN A 496 55.57 -0.97 -29.05
CA GLN A 496 54.59 -0.06 -28.43
C GLN A 496 53.19 -0.68 -28.35
N GLN A 497 52.78 -1.44 -29.37
CA GLN A 497 51.52 -2.19 -29.36
C GLN A 497 51.50 -3.24 -28.24
N ALA A 498 52.59 -3.97 -28.03
CA ALA A 498 52.71 -4.93 -26.92
C ALA A 498 52.68 -4.25 -25.54
N GLU A 499 53.28 -3.06 -25.40
CA GLU A 499 53.21 -2.27 -24.16
C GLU A 499 51.79 -1.78 -23.86
N LEU A 500 51.09 -1.29 -24.88
CA LEU A 500 49.68 -0.90 -24.77
C LEU A 500 48.79 -2.09 -24.42
N ALA A 501 49.06 -3.28 -24.98
CA ALA A 501 48.33 -4.50 -24.65
C ALA A 501 48.47 -4.89 -23.17
N VAL A 502 49.68 -4.78 -22.61
CA VAL A 502 49.92 -5.01 -21.17
C VAL A 502 49.21 -3.95 -20.31
N ALA A 503 49.30 -2.67 -20.69
CA ALA A 503 48.64 -1.60 -19.97
C ALA A 503 47.11 -1.79 -19.94
N SER A 504 46.52 -2.17 -21.08
CA SER A 504 45.09 -2.49 -21.23
C SER A 504 44.69 -3.69 -20.36
N ALA A 505 45.41 -4.81 -20.46
CA ALA A 505 45.11 -6.00 -19.67
C ALA A 505 45.24 -5.75 -18.16
N LYS A 506 46.20 -4.90 -17.74
CA LYS A 506 46.35 -4.50 -16.34
C LYS A 506 45.18 -3.65 -15.85
N ALA A 507 44.66 -2.76 -16.69
CA ALA A 507 43.48 -1.95 -16.38
C ALA A 507 42.23 -2.84 -16.20
N SER A 508 42.04 -3.84 -17.07
CA SER A 508 40.92 -4.79 -16.96
C SER A 508 40.99 -5.62 -15.67
N VAL A 509 42.18 -6.13 -15.32
CA VAL A 509 42.37 -6.87 -14.04
C VAL A 509 42.02 -6.00 -12.83
N GLU A 510 42.38 -4.72 -12.81
CA GLU A 510 42.07 -3.84 -11.68
C GLU A 510 40.57 -3.49 -11.60
N SER A 511 39.92 -3.30 -12.75
CA SER A 511 38.47 -3.15 -12.85
C SER A 511 37.74 -4.37 -12.27
N ASP A 512 38.12 -5.57 -12.71
CA ASP A 512 37.45 -6.81 -12.31
C ASP A 512 37.77 -7.20 -10.87
N ARG A 513 38.97 -6.87 -10.37
CA ARG A 513 39.32 -7.00 -8.95
C ARG A 513 38.43 -6.12 -8.07
N THR A 514 38.12 -4.91 -8.53
CA THR A 514 37.17 -4.02 -7.85
C THR A 514 35.76 -4.60 -7.88
N ARG A 515 35.33 -5.15 -9.02
CA ARG A 515 34.03 -5.81 -9.15
C ARG A 515 33.88 -6.99 -8.18
N VAL A 516 34.87 -7.89 -8.10
CA VAL A 516 34.89 -9.00 -7.15
C VAL A 516 34.83 -8.51 -5.69
N ARG A 517 35.54 -7.41 -5.35
CA ARG A 517 35.49 -6.84 -4.00
C ARG A 517 34.08 -6.37 -3.61
N VAL A 518 33.32 -5.84 -4.57
CA VAL A 518 31.95 -5.37 -4.37
C VAL A 518 30.95 -6.53 -4.32
N THR A 519 31.12 -7.55 -5.18
CA THR A 519 30.16 -8.66 -5.31
C THR A 519 30.39 -9.83 -4.35
N GLY A 520 31.58 -9.97 -3.75
CA GLY A 520 31.90 -11.03 -2.77
C GLY A 520 32.92 -12.06 -3.25
N THR A 521 33.26 -13.03 -2.39
CA THR A 521 34.46 -13.91 -2.43
C THR A 521 34.52 -14.96 -3.55
N GLY A 522 33.79 -14.77 -4.66
CA GLY A 522 34.12 -15.40 -5.95
C GLY A 522 33.88 -16.91 -6.09
N ARG A 523 33.16 -17.56 -5.16
CA ARG A 523 32.82 -19.00 -5.25
C ARG A 523 31.32 -19.24 -5.39
N GLY A 524 30.64 -18.37 -6.13
CA GLY A 524 29.17 -18.38 -6.29
C GLY A 524 28.39 -18.02 -5.03
N ASN A 525 29.08 -17.68 -3.93
CA ASN A 525 28.48 -17.26 -2.66
C ASN A 525 29.02 -15.88 -2.26
N ALA A 526 28.11 -14.93 -2.03
CA ALA A 526 28.38 -13.64 -1.41
C ALA A 526 28.08 -13.68 0.09
N LEU A 527 28.79 -12.88 0.88
CA LEU A 527 28.57 -12.74 2.32
C LEU A 527 27.89 -11.41 2.59
N LEU A 528 26.69 -11.46 3.18
CA LEU A 528 26.04 -10.27 3.71
C LEU A 528 26.63 -9.94 5.07
N ARG A 529 27.03 -8.68 5.27
CA ARG A 529 27.71 -8.22 6.49
C ARG A 529 26.91 -7.11 7.15
N SER A 530 27.03 -7.03 8.47
CA SER A 530 26.43 -5.92 9.23
C SER A 530 27.07 -4.58 8.89
N PRO A 531 26.31 -3.53 8.56
CA PRO A 531 26.85 -2.19 8.35
C PRO A 531 27.22 -1.50 9.68
N ILE A 532 26.54 -1.84 10.77
CA ILE A 532 26.73 -1.25 12.11
C ILE A 532 26.96 -2.32 13.18
N ALA A 533 27.43 -1.92 14.36
CA ALA A 533 27.40 -2.79 15.53
C ALA A 533 26.05 -2.63 16.26
N GLY A 534 25.48 -3.72 16.77
CA GLY A 534 24.18 -3.66 17.44
C GLY A 534 23.62 -5.04 17.76
N VAL A 535 22.31 -5.08 17.98
CA VAL A 535 21.53 -6.31 18.17
C VAL A 535 20.66 -6.52 16.93
N VAL A 536 20.55 -7.76 16.46
CA VAL A 536 19.59 -8.12 15.41
C VAL A 536 18.18 -8.07 16.02
N VAL A 537 17.39 -7.04 15.67
CA VAL A 537 16.07 -6.81 16.25
C VAL A 537 14.94 -7.43 15.43
N ALA A 538 15.17 -7.67 14.14
CA ALA A 538 14.25 -8.37 13.27
C ALA A 538 15.02 -9.07 12.14
N ARG A 539 14.50 -10.22 11.71
CA ARG A 539 14.93 -10.96 10.51
C ARG A 539 13.73 -11.06 9.57
N HIS A 540 13.91 -10.55 8.35
CA HIS A 540 12.87 -10.48 7.32
C HIS A 540 13.05 -11.54 6.23
N ILE A 541 14.01 -12.46 6.37
CA ILE A 541 14.38 -13.42 5.32
C ILE A 541 14.63 -14.82 5.88
N SER A 542 14.29 -15.86 5.11
CA SER A 542 14.55 -17.26 5.46
C SER A 542 15.56 -17.94 4.52
N GLU A 543 16.15 -19.05 4.97
CA GLU A 543 17.04 -19.86 4.12
C GLU A 543 16.29 -20.36 2.88
N GLY A 544 16.94 -20.29 1.71
CA GLY A 544 16.37 -20.69 0.41
C GLY A 544 15.53 -19.61 -0.29
N GLU A 545 15.20 -18.52 0.39
CA GLU A 545 14.45 -17.39 -0.19
C GLU A 545 15.31 -16.58 -1.16
N SER A 546 14.69 -15.98 -2.18
CA SER A 546 15.39 -15.14 -3.16
C SER A 546 15.49 -13.70 -2.66
N VAL A 547 16.64 -13.07 -2.83
CA VAL A 547 16.89 -11.66 -2.48
C VAL A 547 17.34 -10.86 -3.69
N GLN A 548 16.92 -9.60 -3.72
CA GLN A 548 17.29 -8.60 -4.71
C GLN A 548 18.22 -7.56 -4.11
N ALA A 549 19.26 -7.21 -4.84
CA ALA A 549 20.26 -6.22 -4.47
C ALA A 549 19.61 -4.86 -4.22
N GLY A 550 19.89 -4.27 -3.06
CA GLY A 550 19.46 -2.93 -2.70
C GLY A 550 17.98 -2.76 -2.34
N SER A 551 17.12 -3.75 -2.56
CA SER A 551 15.67 -3.64 -2.30
C SER A 551 15.17 -4.58 -1.20
N THR A 552 15.72 -5.79 -1.08
CA THR A 552 15.25 -6.75 -0.07
C THR A 552 15.91 -6.51 1.28
N ALA A 553 15.20 -5.89 2.23
CA ALA A 553 15.66 -5.84 3.62
C ALA A 553 15.70 -7.26 4.21
N THR A 554 16.85 -7.66 4.76
CA THR A 554 17.06 -9.02 5.29
C THR A 554 17.09 -9.07 6.81
N PHE A 555 17.73 -8.09 7.43
CA PHE A 555 17.81 -7.92 8.88
C PHE A 555 17.63 -6.46 9.24
N THR A 556 17.07 -6.19 10.41
CA THR A 556 17.13 -4.87 11.04
C THR A 556 18.08 -4.97 12.23
N ILE A 557 19.09 -4.12 12.27
CA ILE A 557 20.09 -4.07 13.35
C ILE A 557 19.96 -2.74 14.05
N SER A 558 19.88 -2.75 15.38
CA SER A 558 19.71 -1.55 16.18
C SER A 558 20.56 -1.59 17.45
N ASP A 559 20.97 -0.44 17.94
CA ASP A 559 21.57 -0.27 19.27
C ASP A 559 20.47 0.05 20.32
N PRO A 560 20.07 -0.91 21.17
CA PRO A 560 18.96 -0.72 22.11
C PRO A 560 19.30 0.16 23.32
N SER A 561 20.54 0.65 23.45
CA SER A 561 20.97 1.50 24.58
C SER A 561 20.40 2.91 24.53
N ALA A 562 19.93 3.36 23.37
CA ALA A 562 19.20 4.60 23.17
C ALA A 562 17.92 4.33 22.41
N ILE A 563 16.83 4.98 22.84
CA ILE A 563 15.50 4.80 22.26
C ILE A 563 14.86 6.15 22.01
N TRP A 564 13.86 6.14 21.15
CA TRP A 564 12.93 7.24 21.02
C TRP A 564 11.61 6.86 21.69
N VAL A 565 10.98 7.85 22.30
CA VAL A 565 9.61 7.76 22.80
C VAL A 565 8.78 8.73 21.97
N MET A 566 7.87 8.17 21.20
CA MET A 566 7.03 8.89 20.25
C MET A 566 5.71 9.21 20.92
N ALA A 567 5.51 10.47 21.28
CA ALA A 567 4.26 10.99 21.81
C ALA A 567 3.46 11.69 20.70
N GLN A 568 2.14 11.75 20.86
CA GLN A 568 1.26 12.48 19.95
C GLN A 568 0.64 13.67 20.69
N LEU A 569 0.85 14.87 20.18
CA LEU A 569 0.28 16.11 20.74
C LEU A 569 -0.94 16.57 19.95
N TYR A 570 -2.00 16.93 20.65
CA TYR A 570 -3.12 17.64 20.03
C TYR A 570 -2.75 19.09 19.71
N GLN A 571 -3.46 19.67 18.75
CA GLN A 571 -3.21 21.02 18.25
C GLN A 571 -3.22 22.10 19.35
N ASP A 572 -4.08 21.97 20.36
CA ASP A 572 -4.21 22.92 21.46
C ASP A 572 -2.99 22.93 22.39
N ASP A 573 -2.29 21.80 22.51
CA ASP A 573 -1.13 21.64 23.38
C ASP A 573 0.20 22.00 22.69
N LEU A 574 0.20 22.16 21.36
CA LEU A 574 1.40 22.48 20.59
C LEU A 574 2.09 23.76 21.07
N ARG A 575 1.32 24.78 21.47
CA ARG A 575 1.88 26.06 21.95
C ARG A 575 2.67 25.92 23.26
N ARG A 576 2.42 24.85 24.01
CA ARG A 576 2.96 24.62 25.35
C ARG A 576 4.27 23.83 25.31
N VAL A 577 4.53 23.07 24.26
CA VAL A 577 5.68 22.15 24.17
C VAL A 577 6.74 22.72 23.22
N ALA A 578 7.99 22.69 23.65
CA ALA A 578 9.15 23.10 22.87
C ALA A 578 10.26 22.05 22.92
N ILE A 579 11.14 22.10 21.91
CA ILE A 579 12.39 21.33 21.91
C ILE A 579 13.22 21.73 23.13
N GLY A 580 13.74 20.74 23.87
CA GLY A 580 14.50 20.92 25.10
C GLY A 580 13.66 20.81 26.38
N ASP A 581 12.34 20.68 26.29
CA ASP A 581 11.51 20.48 27.48
C ASP A 581 11.87 19.15 28.18
N PRO A 582 12.07 19.15 29.51
CA PRO A 582 12.31 17.95 30.28
C PRO A 582 11.07 17.06 30.30
N VAL A 583 11.31 15.75 30.18
CA VAL A 583 10.25 14.73 30.17
C VAL A 583 10.61 13.64 31.17
N GLU A 584 9.63 13.24 31.98
CA GLU A 584 9.71 12.02 32.78
C GLU A 584 8.91 10.92 32.11
N ILE A 585 9.58 9.83 31.73
CA ILE A 585 8.93 8.64 31.20
C ILE A 585 8.56 7.73 32.37
N ARG A 586 7.27 7.39 32.47
CA ARG A 586 6.71 6.55 33.53
C ARG A 586 6.13 5.28 32.92
N THR A 587 6.44 4.15 33.53
CA THR A 587 5.85 2.85 33.18
C THR A 587 6.02 1.89 34.37
N PRO A 588 5.10 0.94 34.58
CA PRO A 588 5.22 -0.04 35.66
C PRO A 588 6.50 -0.90 35.60
N VAL A 589 7.17 -0.94 34.44
CA VAL A 589 8.41 -1.72 34.25
C VAL A 589 9.63 -1.01 34.86
N LEU A 590 9.55 0.29 35.14
CA LEU A 590 10.64 1.06 35.74
C LEU A 590 10.39 1.27 37.24
N GLU A 591 11.42 1.09 38.06
CA GLU A 591 11.36 1.37 39.51
C GLU A 591 11.30 2.88 39.81
N ALA A 592 11.89 3.71 38.93
CA ALA A 592 11.87 5.17 39.01
C ALA A 592 11.63 5.79 37.62
N PRO A 593 11.01 6.97 37.53
CA PRO A 593 10.82 7.66 36.25
C PRO A 593 12.14 7.89 35.52
N LEU A 594 12.14 7.64 34.21
CA LEU A 594 13.32 7.84 33.37
C LEU A 594 13.33 9.26 32.83
N ALA A 595 14.37 10.02 33.16
CA ALA A 595 14.56 11.38 32.66
C ALA A 595 14.93 11.37 31.16
N ALA A 596 14.24 12.20 30.39
CA ALA A 596 14.40 12.36 28.95
C ALA A 596 14.13 13.81 28.54
N GLN A 597 14.29 14.12 27.25
CA GLN A 597 14.03 15.46 26.72
C GLN A 597 13.36 15.41 25.35
N VAL A 598 12.53 16.42 25.07
CA VAL A 598 11.95 16.63 23.75
C VAL A 598 13.07 17.02 22.77
N THR A 599 13.29 16.23 21.73
CA THR A 599 14.33 16.50 20.72
C THR A 599 13.77 16.98 19.39
N TYR A 600 12.50 16.70 19.12
CA TYR A 600 11.84 17.11 17.89
C TYR A 600 10.33 17.21 18.09
N VAL A 601 9.74 18.24 17.48
CA VAL A 601 8.29 18.46 17.38
C VAL A 601 7.96 18.53 15.90
N GLY A 602 7.00 17.72 15.45
CA GLY A 602 6.62 17.59 14.05
C GLY A 602 6.24 18.93 13.42
N ALA A 603 6.63 19.12 12.15
CA ALA A 603 6.27 20.31 11.37
C ALA A 603 4.90 20.17 10.65
N SER A 604 4.33 18.97 10.65
CA SER A 604 3.07 18.63 9.98
C SER A 604 2.11 17.94 10.93
N LEU A 605 0.83 18.27 10.79
CA LEU A 605 -0.29 17.59 11.45
C LEU A 605 -0.60 16.29 10.69
N ASP A 606 -0.77 15.19 11.43
CA ASP A 606 -1.31 13.94 10.89
C ASP A 606 -2.82 14.11 10.64
N SER A 607 -3.28 13.92 9.40
CA SER A 607 -4.66 14.20 8.99
C SER A 607 -5.69 13.24 9.60
N ASP A 608 -5.26 12.04 9.96
CA ASP A 608 -6.13 10.97 10.42
C ASP A 608 -6.38 11.07 11.93
N THR A 609 -5.33 11.42 12.66
CA THR A 609 -5.35 11.53 14.13
C THR A 609 -5.53 12.96 14.61
N LEU A 610 -5.32 13.96 13.75
CA LEU A 610 -5.27 15.38 14.11
C LEU A 610 -4.25 15.66 15.23
N THR A 611 -3.13 14.94 15.21
CA THR A 611 -2.03 15.09 16.17
C THR A 611 -0.71 15.43 15.50
N ILE A 612 0.21 16.00 16.28
CA ILE A 612 1.56 16.33 15.87
C ILE A 612 2.52 15.40 16.61
N PRO A 613 3.38 14.66 15.90
CA PRO A 613 4.31 13.74 16.54
C PRO A 613 5.41 14.50 17.27
N VAL A 614 5.68 14.09 18.50
CA VAL A 614 6.78 14.58 19.33
C VAL A 614 7.71 13.45 19.66
N ARG A 615 9.00 13.68 19.39
CA ARG A 615 10.06 12.71 19.63
C ARG A 615 10.84 13.08 20.87
N ILE A 616 10.83 12.19 21.83
CA ILE A 616 11.54 12.29 23.10
C ILE A 616 12.72 11.32 23.05
N ALA A 617 13.95 11.80 23.22
CA ALA A 617 15.12 10.92 23.24
C ALA A 617 15.44 10.52 24.69
N ALA A 618 15.63 9.22 24.92
CA ALA A 618 15.92 8.67 26.23
C ALA A 618 17.05 7.64 26.16
N GLN A 619 17.92 7.65 27.17
CA GLN A 619 18.87 6.56 27.38
C GLN A 619 18.14 5.37 28.00
N ASN A 620 18.45 4.16 27.56
CA ASN A 620 17.80 2.93 27.99
C ASN A 620 18.81 2.02 28.71
N PRO A 621 19.28 2.39 29.90
CA PRO A 621 20.23 1.59 30.66
C PRO A 621 19.66 0.20 30.92
N GLY A 622 20.44 -0.85 30.65
CA GLY A 622 19.99 -2.24 30.79
C GLY A 622 19.02 -2.71 29.70
N GLY A 623 18.62 -1.86 28.74
CA GLY A 623 17.73 -2.25 27.66
C GLY A 623 16.33 -2.66 28.13
N VAL A 624 15.87 -2.07 29.24
CA VAL A 624 14.61 -2.43 29.93
C VAL A 624 13.40 -2.09 29.05
N LEU A 625 13.41 -0.89 28.46
CA LEU A 625 12.36 -0.46 27.55
C LEU A 625 12.57 -1.11 26.18
N LYS A 626 11.53 -1.76 25.66
CA LYS A 626 11.54 -2.42 24.34
C LYS A 626 10.72 -1.62 23.35
N SER A 627 11.12 -1.64 22.07
CA SER A 627 10.33 -1.06 21.00
C SER A 627 8.92 -1.66 21.00
N GLY A 628 7.92 -0.81 20.79
CA GLY A 628 6.50 -1.15 20.85
C GLY A 628 5.83 -0.97 22.21
N MET A 629 6.59 -0.83 23.31
CA MET A 629 6.02 -0.60 24.64
C MET A 629 5.30 0.75 24.73
N TYR A 630 4.15 0.77 25.39
CA TYR A 630 3.45 2.00 25.75
C TYR A 630 3.97 2.56 27.08
N VAL A 631 4.19 3.86 27.12
CA VAL A 631 4.69 4.59 28.29
C VAL A 631 3.95 5.92 28.44
N ASP A 632 3.91 6.43 29.65
CA ASP A 632 3.40 7.77 29.93
C ASP A 632 4.57 8.76 29.91
N ALA A 633 4.50 9.77 29.03
CA ALA A 633 5.48 10.84 28.98
C ALA A 633 4.91 12.09 29.67
N VAL A 634 5.49 12.46 30.81
CA VAL A 634 5.15 13.70 31.52
C VAL A 634 6.10 14.79 31.05
N ILE A 635 5.66 15.59 30.08
CA ILE A 635 6.40 16.73 29.55
C ILE A 635 6.21 17.89 30.52
N SER A 636 7.30 18.48 31.00
CA SER A 636 7.26 19.64 31.89
C SER A 636 7.77 20.89 31.16
N PRO A 637 6.89 21.71 30.56
CA PRO A 637 7.29 22.88 29.79
C PRO A 637 8.24 23.80 30.55
N LEU A 638 9.31 24.23 29.89
CA LEU A 638 10.21 25.27 30.42
C LEU A 638 9.56 26.66 30.36
N ARG A 639 8.64 26.86 29.41
CA ARG A 639 7.87 28.10 29.28
C ARG A 639 6.77 28.14 30.35
N THR A 640 6.67 29.27 31.01
CA THR A 640 5.56 29.58 31.92
C THR A 640 4.48 30.33 31.16
N GLU A 641 3.22 29.97 31.37
CA GLU A 641 2.08 30.76 30.92
C GLU A 641 1.62 31.67 32.06
N GLN A 642 1.26 32.91 31.73
CA GLN A 642 0.64 33.82 32.70
C GLN A 642 -0.81 33.38 32.90
N ALA A 643 -1.15 32.93 34.11
CA ALA A 643 -2.48 32.49 34.46
C ALA A 643 -2.98 33.26 35.69
N MET A 644 -4.27 33.62 35.69
CA MET A 644 -4.91 34.14 36.90
C MET A 644 -5.19 32.97 37.83
N LEU A 645 -4.58 33.00 39.01
CA LEU A 645 -4.78 31.99 40.03
C LEU A 645 -5.69 32.54 41.13
N VAL A 646 -6.61 31.68 41.56
CA VAL A 646 -7.43 31.93 42.75
C VAL A 646 -7.31 30.70 43.64
N PRO A 647 -7.10 30.84 44.96
CA PRO A 647 -7.08 29.70 45.87
C PRO A 647 -8.35 28.87 45.73
N ALA A 648 -8.23 27.54 45.81
CA ALA A 648 -9.39 26.68 45.68
C ALA A 648 -10.46 26.96 46.76
N THR A 649 -10.07 27.53 47.92
CA THR A 649 -10.98 27.93 48.99
C THR A 649 -11.90 29.11 48.64
N ALA A 650 -11.52 29.93 47.67
CA ALA A 650 -12.31 31.07 47.19
C ALA A 650 -13.45 30.67 46.24
N VAL A 651 -13.32 29.48 45.63
CA VAL A 651 -14.19 29.01 44.55
C VAL A 651 -15.36 28.26 45.16
N LEU A 652 -16.57 28.77 44.94
CA LEU A 652 -17.81 28.16 45.37
C LEU A 652 -18.61 27.64 44.18
N ARG A 653 -19.58 26.78 44.46
CA ARG A 653 -20.49 26.24 43.46
C ARG A 653 -21.92 26.48 43.89
N ASP A 654 -22.78 26.76 42.91
CA ASP A 654 -24.21 26.94 43.15
C ASP A 654 -24.99 25.64 43.07
N ALA A 655 -26.32 25.74 43.16
CA ALA A 655 -27.21 24.59 43.10
C ALA A 655 -27.10 23.81 41.78
N ASP A 656 -26.69 24.47 40.69
CA ASP A 656 -26.46 23.87 39.38
C ASP A 656 -25.00 23.37 39.20
N ASN A 657 -24.22 23.36 40.29
CA ASN A 657 -22.81 22.98 40.33
C ASN A 657 -21.89 23.90 39.50
N LEU A 658 -22.35 25.10 39.15
CA LEU A 658 -21.58 26.07 38.36
C LEU A 658 -20.64 26.89 39.27
N PRO A 659 -19.36 27.06 38.88
CA PRO A 659 -18.38 27.76 39.69
C PRO A 659 -18.58 29.28 39.71
N PHE A 660 -18.44 29.88 40.89
CA PHE A 660 -18.49 31.32 41.09
C PHE A 660 -17.58 31.76 42.24
N VAL A 661 -17.27 33.06 42.31
CA VAL A 661 -16.55 33.68 43.42
C VAL A 661 -17.25 34.97 43.86
N TYR A 662 -16.92 35.43 45.07
CA TYR A 662 -17.34 36.75 45.56
C TYR A 662 -16.22 37.77 45.35
N VAL A 663 -16.54 38.85 44.63
CA VAL A 663 -15.60 39.96 44.36
C VAL A 663 -16.04 41.19 45.16
N GLN A 664 -15.07 41.87 45.79
CA GLN A 664 -15.33 43.13 46.49
C GLN A 664 -15.58 44.26 45.48
N ALA A 665 -16.77 44.85 45.52
CA ALA A 665 -17.17 45.96 44.63
C ALA A 665 -17.10 47.34 45.32
N GLY A 666 -17.10 47.38 46.65
CA GLY A 666 -17.05 48.61 47.46
C GLY A 666 -16.75 48.35 48.94
N GLN A 667 -16.87 49.37 49.79
CA GLN A 667 -16.78 49.18 51.25
C GLN A 667 -17.97 48.34 51.74
N ASN A 668 -17.67 47.12 52.15
CA ASN A 668 -18.63 46.10 52.60
C ASN A 668 -19.66 45.65 51.55
N GLU A 669 -19.39 45.87 50.26
CA GLU A 669 -20.24 45.44 49.15
C GLU A 669 -19.55 44.37 48.31
N TYR A 670 -20.28 43.28 48.03
CA TYR A 670 -19.77 42.12 47.33
C TYR A 670 -20.67 41.76 46.15
N ALA A 671 -20.05 41.30 45.07
CA ALA A 671 -20.72 40.84 43.87
C ALA A 671 -20.44 39.36 43.66
N ARG A 672 -21.51 38.58 43.45
CA ARG A 672 -21.38 37.21 43.00
C ARG A 672 -21.02 37.19 41.51
N ARG A 673 -19.90 36.56 41.16
CA ARG A 673 -19.38 36.51 39.79
C ARG A 673 -19.18 35.08 39.35
N ARG A 674 -19.84 34.68 38.27
CA ARG A 674 -19.55 33.42 37.60
C ARG A 674 -18.17 33.48 36.98
N ILE A 675 -17.43 32.38 37.09
CA ILE A 675 -16.07 32.27 36.56
C ILE A 675 -15.91 31.00 35.77
N ASP A 676 -15.06 31.03 34.76
CA ASP A 676 -14.66 29.84 34.01
C ASP A 676 -13.38 29.30 34.63
N LEU A 677 -13.44 28.10 35.21
CA LEU A 677 -12.29 27.45 35.83
C LEU A 677 -11.50 26.63 34.82
N GLY A 678 -10.18 26.63 34.99
CA GLY A 678 -9.23 25.71 34.39
C GLY A 678 -8.75 24.66 35.38
N GLU A 679 -7.56 24.12 35.11
CA GLU A 679 -6.91 23.13 35.95
C GLU A 679 -6.46 23.71 37.30
N GLN A 680 -6.36 22.86 38.30
CA GLN A 680 -5.79 23.20 39.59
C GLN A 680 -4.28 22.93 39.58
N VAL A 681 -3.48 23.92 39.98
CA VAL A 681 -2.01 23.83 40.02
C VAL A 681 -1.54 24.31 41.38
N ASN A 682 -0.76 23.49 42.08
CA ASN A 682 -0.20 23.82 43.41
C ASN A 682 -1.24 24.30 44.45
N GLY A 683 -2.46 23.77 44.42
CA GLY A 683 -3.53 24.13 45.37
C GLY A 683 -4.37 25.35 44.97
N ALA A 684 -4.03 26.06 43.90
CA ALA A 684 -4.81 27.15 43.32
C ALA A 684 -5.48 26.73 42.01
N SER A 685 -6.65 27.31 41.71
CA SER A 685 -7.39 27.06 40.47
C SER A 685 -7.11 28.16 39.45
N ILE A 686 -6.82 27.77 38.21
CA ILE A 686 -6.69 28.71 37.09
C ILE A 686 -8.07 29.28 36.74
N VAL A 687 -8.18 30.59 36.53
CA VAL A 687 -9.40 31.24 36.04
C VAL A 687 -9.19 31.65 34.58
N ARG A 688 -10.00 31.09 33.67
CA ARG A 688 -9.99 31.35 32.23
C ARG A 688 -10.86 32.54 31.82
N GLY A 689 -11.86 32.87 32.64
CA GLY A 689 -12.82 33.94 32.36
C GLY A 689 -13.63 34.35 33.58
N GLY A 690 -14.18 35.57 33.57
CA GLY A 690 -15.07 36.11 34.61
C GLY A 690 -14.40 37.04 35.65
N LEU A 691 -13.07 37.02 35.76
CA LEU A 691 -12.29 37.89 36.65
C LEU A 691 -11.26 38.73 35.89
N ALA A 692 -10.93 39.89 36.45
CA ALA A 692 -9.87 40.77 35.96
C ALA A 692 -8.70 40.84 36.96
N ALA A 693 -7.49 41.08 36.45
CA ALA A 693 -6.31 41.27 37.28
C ALA A 693 -6.49 42.50 38.20
N GLY A 694 -6.11 42.37 39.47
CA GLY A 694 -6.23 43.41 40.50
C GLY A 694 -7.55 43.38 41.28
N GLU A 695 -8.52 42.57 40.89
CA GLU A 695 -9.75 42.38 41.66
C GLU A 695 -9.49 41.67 42.99
N LYS A 696 -10.20 42.07 44.06
CA LYS A 696 -10.13 41.41 45.37
C LYS A 696 -11.23 40.36 45.47
N VAL A 697 -10.82 39.11 45.48
CA VAL A 697 -11.69 37.95 45.66
C VAL A 697 -11.63 37.50 47.11
N VAL A 698 -12.76 37.06 47.65
CA VAL A 698 -12.80 36.47 48.99
C VAL A 698 -12.26 35.06 48.92
N GLY A 699 -11.16 34.79 49.63
CA GLY A 699 -10.58 33.46 49.80
C GLY A 699 -11.27 32.74 50.96
N ASP A 700 -10.61 32.72 52.11
CA ASP A 700 -11.18 32.14 53.32
C ASP A 700 -12.33 33.02 53.85
N GLY A 701 -13.49 32.39 54.04
CA GLY A 701 -14.75 33.07 54.39
C GLY A 701 -15.75 33.22 53.23
N ALA A 702 -15.42 32.76 52.01
CA ALA A 702 -16.35 32.81 50.87
C ALA A 702 -17.68 32.07 51.15
N LEU A 703 -17.64 30.91 51.83
CA LEU A 703 -18.84 30.14 52.18
C LEU A 703 -19.78 30.91 53.12
N PHE A 704 -19.25 31.73 54.03
CA PHE A 704 -20.04 32.59 54.91
C PHE A 704 -20.84 33.62 54.09
N LEU A 705 -20.22 34.20 53.04
CA LEU A 705 -20.91 35.10 52.12
C LEU A 705 -22.01 34.41 51.32
N GLN A 706 -21.84 33.13 50.96
CA GLN A 706 -22.90 32.35 50.31
C GLN A 706 -24.12 32.15 51.20
N PHE A 707 -23.92 31.92 52.50
CA PHE A 707 -25.01 31.86 53.45
C PHE A 707 -25.71 33.22 53.65
N ALA A 708 -24.95 34.32 53.69
CA ALA A 708 -25.51 35.67 53.81
C ALA A 708 -26.32 36.10 52.57
N ASP A 709 -25.82 35.88 51.36
CA ASP A 709 -26.50 36.17 50.08
C ASP A 709 -27.81 35.36 49.93
N ASN A 710 -27.84 34.12 50.43
CA ASN A 710 -29.06 33.30 50.44
C ASN A 710 -30.11 33.74 51.49
N LEU A 711 -29.74 34.53 52.50
CA LEU A 711 -30.68 35.04 53.52
C LEU A 711 -31.31 36.37 53.10
N GLU A 712 -30.71 37.11 52.16
CA GLU A 712 -31.24 38.37 51.61
C GLU A 712 -32.11 38.18 50.35
N ARG A 713 -32.13 36.97 49.77
CA ARG A 713 -33.03 36.57 48.67
C ARG A 713 -34.19 35.74 49.21
#